data_AF-A0AAU9KAB6-F1
#
_entry.id   AF-A0AAU9KAB6-F1
#
_cell.length_a   1.000
_cell.length_b   1.000
_cell.length_c   1.000
_cell.angle_alpha   90.00
_cell.angle_beta   90.00
_cell.angle_gamma   90.00
#
_symmetry.space_group_name_H-M   'P 1'
#
loop_
_entity.id
_entity.type
_entity.pdbx_description
1 polymer ?
#
loop_
_entity_poly.entity_id
_entity_poly.type
_entity_poly.pdbx_seq_one_letter_code
_entity_poly.pdbx_strand_id
1 'polypeptide(L)'
;MIPLILLILGVSAQQCPKYTCDTAEKCMSFSKKTNTYQISPCSPNATCPIDLSSKESHCVDLQPEKSFNYPGEFCTWNSDCSSKSCLGNICQGKNQGDDCINLYDCNPGLYCDQVVKTCEPQLVSGKACNSDDECVNTNFCLSGTCQSYFSQPNGYSFTKLQVNSTTGFNMVCASGFAILSAGTYTCTAAPTNKADPTQACTPGSQCTSSDGKYTLPCQCGYTESGSGYCPLFAGDTVAQNMITSWIGLLKGYSTGTCNTMRRWGYQCFIGQNANAEMAFNTFMQYYIAYVGGQWPLLQNNPPCIKETLAKEYYDLQAAQSDDKYTISSCPVYFCSSSSSSDQCIVYKEEISDFYVQETFYAKTCSSGKTCPATRTSNSTCEDAPTAVRYAGDKCSDNSDCLSNKCDNKVCVGKAQSDTCEYIYDCNPGLYCNSGSSRCETQLTADATCLDDYDCANGLMCNLGACTLYFTLENGMQTDNVNNYGFSMACKTGFAAVNRQTNPPTGICAEAPLSPTVKTCMVDSMCQDTTGTYSKPCTCGYNANGLSFCPSFEGDQYLQTAIVAARTLLLSNVQCNTYSRLSEYCYEKYPKLLGNYYNYAINMEMYLNYPLLQQNPDCIEKIYNADYYYVVQKLKDMNDSGSIEKSIFFGLLALLVLS
;
A
#
# COMPACT_ATOMS: atom_id res chain seq x y z
N MET A 1 -44.07 16.81 -52.76
CA MET A 1 -43.03 16.07 -53.51
C MET A 1 -41.85 17.00 -53.72
N ILE A 2 -40.81 16.84 -52.88
CA ILE A 2 -39.49 17.45 -53.01
C ILE A 2 -38.51 16.30 -52.72
N PRO A 3 -37.57 15.95 -53.61
CA PRO A 3 -36.71 14.80 -53.41
C PRO A 3 -35.61 15.16 -52.39
N LEU A 4 -35.56 14.41 -51.30
CA LEU A 4 -34.48 14.45 -50.33
C LEU A 4 -33.30 13.66 -50.89
N ILE A 5 -32.29 14.38 -51.36
CA ILE A 5 -31.00 13.82 -51.81
C ILE A 5 -30.28 13.29 -50.57
N LEU A 6 -30.17 11.96 -50.46
CA LEU A 6 -29.25 11.30 -49.53
C LEU A 6 -27.81 11.60 -49.97
N LEU A 7 -27.16 12.55 -49.30
CA LEU A 7 -25.70 12.64 -49.29
C LEU A 7 -25.18 11.53 -48.37
N ILE A 8 -24.66 10.46 -48.98
CA ILE A 8 -23.84 9.46 -48.29
C ILE A 8 -22.50 10.14 -47.97
N LEU A 9 -22.37 10.71 -46.77
CA LEU A 9 -21.07 11.03 -46.21
C LEU A 9 -20.38 9.70 -45.90
N GLY A 10 -19.31 9.41 -46.63
CA GLY A 10 -18.44 8.27 -46.32
C GLY A 10 -17.91 8.40 -44.91
N VAL A 11 -18.36 7.52 -44.01
CA VAL A 11 -17.76 7.34 -42.69
C VAL A 11 -16.37 6.76 -42.95
N SER A 12 -15.32 7.57 -42.80
CA SER A 12 -13.96 7.03 -42.74
C SER A 12 -13.91 6.08 -41.56
N ALA A 13 -13.62 4.79 -41.79
CA ALA A 13 -13.45 3.81 -40.73
C ALA A 13 -12.42 4.35 -39.72
N GLN A 14 -12.90 4.75 -38.55
CA GLN A 14 -12.05 5.33 -37.52
C GLN A 14 -11.22 4.18 -36.92
N GLN A 15 -9.92 4.18 -37.21
CA GLN A 15 -9.01 3.17 -36.69
C GLN A 15 -8.89 3.33 -35.16
N CYS A 16 -9.07 2.24 -34.42
CA CYS A 16 -8.96 2.29 -32.97
C CYS A 16 -7.54 2.66 -32.52
N PRO A 17 -7.40 3.40 -31.43
CA PRO A 17 -6.10 3.66 -30.84
C PRO A 17 -5.49 2.36 -30.29
N LYS A 18 -4.16 2.28 -30.36
CA LYS A 18 -3.36 1.21 -29.74
C LYS A 18 -3.01 1.58 -28.31
N TYR A 19 -2.84 0.59 -27.45
CA TYR A 19 -2.45 0.78 -26.05
C TYR A 19 -1.23 -0.07 -25.73
N THR A 20 -0.11 0.56 -25.35
CA THR A 20 1.16 -0.12 -25.08
C THR A 20 1.71 0.27 -23.72
N CYS A 21 2.40 -0.65 -23.06
CA CYS A 21 2.99 -0.38 -21.74
C CYS A 21 4.24 0.49 -21.81
N ASP A 22 4.41 1.34 -20.81
CA ASP A 22 5.53 2.25 -20.63
C ASP A 22 5.93 2.32 -19.14
N THR A 23 7.06 2.95 -18.83
CA THR A 23 7.61 3.14 -17.47
C THR A 23 7.78 4.62 -17.12
N ALA A 24 6.96 5.48 -17.71
CA ALA A 24 7.06 6.93 -17.55
C ALA A 24 6.36 7.42 -16.25
N GLU A 25 6.74 8.60 -15.76
CA GLU A 25 6.07 9.27 -14.62
C GLU A 25 4.58 9.61 -14.90
N LYS A 26 4.18 9.68 -16.18
CA LYS A 26 2.79 9.86 -16.58
C LYS A 26 2.08 8.51 -16.67
N CYS A 27 0.86 8.43 -16.16
CA CYS A 27 0.07 7.20 -16.23
C CYS A 27 -0.57 6.97 -17.60
N MET A 28 -0.79 8.04 -18.37
CA MET A 28 -1.27 7.96 -19.74
C MET A 28 -0.70 9.08 -20.59
N SER A 29 -0.24 8.77 -21.81
CA SER A 29 0.13 9.77 -22.81
C SER A 29 -0.23 9.31 -24.22
N PHE A 30 -0.60 10.23 -25.12
CA PHE A 30 -1.09 9.88 -26.46
C PHE A 30 -0.22 10.45 -27.59
N SER A 31 0.24 9.57 -28.46
CA SER A 31 0.92 9.90 -29.71
C SER A 31 -0.07 9.97 -30.88
N LYS A 32 -0.35 11.18 -31.37
CA LYS A 32 -1.16 11.40 -32.58
C LYS A 32 -0.55 10.75 -33.83
N LYS A 33 0.79 10.67 -33.92
CA LYS A 33 1.50 10.15 -35.10
C LYS A 33 1.27 8.66 -35.29
N THR A 34 1.22 7.91 -34.19
CA THR A 34 1.06 6.44 -34.21
C THR A 34 -0.34 5.99 -33.80
N ASN A 35 -1.21 6.93 -33.40
CA ASN A 35 -2.52 6.65 -32.80
C ASN A 35 -2.37 5.68 -31.61
N THR A 36 -1.44 5.97 -30.70
CA THR A 36 -1.06 5.07 -29.60
C THR A 36 -1.11 5.79 -28.26
N TYR A 37 -1.74 5.19 -27.28
CA TYR A 37 -1.62 5.51 -25.87
C TYR A 37 -0.49 4.69 -25.25
N GLN A 38 0.42 5.37 -24.56
CA GLN A 38 1.41 4.77 -23.67
C GLN A 38 0.88 4.83 -22.25
N ILE A 39 0.86 3.69 -21.57
CA ILE A 39 0.23 3.50 -20.26
C ILE A 39 1.25 3.00 -19.27
N SER A 40 1.36 3.68 -18.13
CA SER A 40 2.23 3.31 -17.02
C SER A 40 1.38 3.08 -15.78
N PRO A 41 1.58 1.98 -15.03
CA PRO A 41 0.95 1.75 -13.74
C PRO A 41 1.08 2.93 -12.79
N CYS A 42 -0.01 3.26 -12.10
CA CYS A 42 0.06 4.12 -10.94
C CYS A 42 0.49 3.31 -9.72
N SER A 43 0.99 4.03 -8.72
CA SER A 43 1.23 3.45 -7.39
C SER A 43 -0.06 2.86 -6.81
N PRO A 44 0.00 1.86 -5.89
CA PRO A 44 -1.18 1.17 -5.39
C PRO A 44 -2.32 2.05 -4.86
N ASN A 45 -2.01 3.23 -4.29
CA ASN A 45 -2.98 4.18 -3.76
C ASN A 45 -3.19 5.41 -4.65
N ALA A 46 -2.84 5.32 -5.92
CA ALA A 46 -3.08 6.37 -6.89
C ALA A 46 -3.85 5.80 -8.08
N THR A 47 -4.77 6.59 -8.61
CA THR A 47 -5.53 6.25 -9.81
C THR A 47 -5.07 7.10 -10.99
N CYS A 48 -5.22 6.57 -12.20
CA CYS A 48 -5.00 7.35 -13.41
C CYS A 48 -6.34 7.98 -13.80
N PRO A 49 -6.54 9.30 -13.62
CA PRO A 49 -7.79 9.95 -13.99
C PRO A 49 -7.90 9.89 -15.52
N ILE A 50 -8.85 9.12 -16.02
CA ILE A 50 -9.00 8.90 -17.46
C ILE A 50 -9.70 10.11 -18.08
N ASP A 51 -8.92 10.97 -18.72
CA ASP A 51 -9.46 12.00 -19.62
C ASP A 51 -8.95 11.74 -21.04
N LEU A 52 -9.77 11.03 -21.83
CA LEU A 52 -9.45 10.77 -23.24
C LEU A 52 -9.45 12.06 -24.09
N SER A 53 -9.93 13.19 -23.56
CA SER A 53 -9.91 14.49 -24.22
C SER A 53 -8.59 15.25 -24.00
N SER A 54 -7.99 15.13 -22.81
CA SER A 54 -6.72 15.77 -22.45
C SER A 54 -5.51 15.14 -23.15
N LYS A 55 -5.64 13.87 -23.59
CA LYS A 55 -4.58 13.08 -24.28
C LYS A 55 -3.35 12.78 -23.42
N GLU A 56 -3.34 13.22 -22.17
CA GLU A 56 -2.33 12.94 -21.15
C GLU A 56 -2.99 12.94 -19.75
N SER A 57 -2.55 12.03 -18.89
CA SER A 57 -2.96 11.98 -17.47
C SER A 57 -1.78 11.64 -16.57
N HIS A 58 -1.85 12.13 -15.35
CA HIS A 58 -0.90 11.87 -14.27
C HIS A 58 -1.59 11.09 -13.15
N CYS A 59 -0.85 10.24 -12.44
CA CYS A 59 -1.39 9.59 -11.25
C CYS A 59 -1.85 10.64 -10.24
N VAL A 60 -3.06 10.44 -9.72
CA VAL A 60 -3.59 11.24 -8.61
C VAL A 60 -3.82 10.31 -7.43
N ASP A 61 -3.40 10.74 -6.25
CA ASP A 61 -3.62 9.98 -5.03
C ASP A 61 -5.12 9.79 -4.81
N LEU A 62 -5.51 8.56 -4.45
CA LEU A 62 -6.84 8.25 -4.00
C LEU A 62 -7.06 9.01 -2.69
N GLN A 63 -7.83 10.10 -2.75
CA GLN A 63 -8.33 10.73 -1.55
C GLN A 63 -9.54 9.90 -1.10
N PRO A 64 -9.53 9.32 0.11
CA PRO A 64 -10.73 8.67 0.63
C PRO A 64 -11.83 9.72 0.68
N GLU A 65 -12.81 9.62 -0.22
CA GLU A 65 -13.98 10.48 -0.13
C GLU A 65 -14.63 10.17 1.21
N LYS A 66 -14.73 11.19 2.06
CA LYS A 66 -15.35 11.06 3.38
C LYS A 66 -16.86 10.90 3.21
N SER A 67 -17.27 9.70 2.83
CA SER A 67 -18.63 9.21 2.85
C SER A 67 -18.92 8.69 4.25
N PHE A 68 -20.01 9.14 4.86
CA PHE A 68 -20.49 8.50 6.08
C PHE A 68 -21.12 7.15 5.76
N ASN A 69 -20.93 6.19 6.65
CA ASN A 69 -21.53 4.87 6.57
C ASN A 69 -22.98 4.92 7.09
N TYR A 70 -23.90 4.26 6.39
CA TYR A 70 -25.32 4.22 6.71
C TYR A 70 -25.62 3.07 7.68
N PRO A 71 -26.78 3.10 8.38
CA PRO A 71 -27.17 2.01 9.26
C PRO A 71 -27.10 0.62 8.58
N GLY A 72 -26.47 -0.36 9.24
CA GLY A 72 -26.20 -1.68 8.66
C GLY A 72 -24.86 -1.82 7.93
N GLU A 73 -24.17 -0.72 7.65
CA GLU A 73 -22.83 -0.74 7.04
C GLU A 73 -21.74 -0.89 8.11
N PHE A 74 -20.58 -1.42 7.69
CA PHE A 74 -19.42 -1.60 8.57
C PHE A 74 -18.94 -0.28 9.18
N CYS A 75 -18.45 -0.30 10.41
CA CYS A 75 -17.80 0.84 11.04
C CYS A 75 -16.76 0.39 12.06
N THR A 76 -15.79 1.25 12.31
CA THR A 76 -14.83 1.07 13.39
C THR A 76 -15.13 2.07 14.51
N TRP A 77 -15.60 3.26 14.16
CA TRP A 77 -15.86 4.36 15.09
C TRP A 77 -17.25 4.94 14.87
N ASN A 78 -17.79 5.54 15.94
CA ASN A 78 -19.01 6.34 15.87
C ASN A 78 -18.94 7.42 14.79
N SER A 79 -17.77 8.04 14.59
CA SER A 79 -17.60 9.10 13.59
C SER A 79 -17.86 8.65 12.15
N ASP A 80 -17.64 7.37 11.86
CA ASP A 80 -17.76 6.77 10.53
C ASP A 80 -19.23 6.72 10.11
N CYS A 81 -20.12 6.53 11.10
CA CYS A 81 -21.55 6.46 10.87
C CYS A 81 -22.20 7.84 10.68
N SER A 82 -23.18 7.89 9.78
CA SER A 82 -24.06 9.06 9.62
C SER A 82 -24.83 9.35 10.91
N SER A 83 -25.20 8.30 11.64
CA SER A 83 -25.91 8.34 12.93
C SER A 83 -25.05 8.68 14.14
N LYS A 84 -23.72 8.70 13.99
CA LYS A 84 -22.75 8.81 15.10
C LYS A 84 -22.80 7.66 16.10
N SER A 85 -23.27 6.48 15.69
CA SER A 85 -23.33 5.29 16.54
C SER A 85 -22.84 4.05 15.80
N CYS A 86 -21.72 3.50 16.26
CA CYS A 86 -21.12 2.25 15.81
C CYS A 86 -21.18 1.23 16.95
N LEU A 87 -21.88 0.11 16.74
CA LEU A 87 -22.02 -0.94 17.74
C LEU A 87 -21.79 -2.30 17.09
N GLY A 88 -20.87 -3.08 17.64
CA GLY A 88 -20.52 -4.39 17.08
C GLY A 88 -20.01 -4.30 15.64
N ASN A 89 -19.23 -3.26 15.33
CA ASN A 89 -18.71 -2.92 14.00
C ASN A 89 -19.79 -2.64 12.92
N ILE A 90 -21.01 -2.30 13.34
CA ILE A 90 -22.12 -1.98 12.44
C ILE A 90 -22.73 -0.63 12.83
N CYS A 91 -22.92 0.24 11.85
CA CYS A 91 -23.60 1.52 12.06
C CYS A 91 -25.05 1.29 12.47
N GLN A 92 -25.46 1.96 13.54
CA GLN A 92 -26.81 1.85 14.08
C GLN A 92 -27.66 3.01 13.60
N GLY A 93 -28.88 2.72 13.16
CA GLY A 93 -29.91 3.69 12.82
C GLY A 93 -31.00 3.76 13.88
N LYS A 94 -32.10 4.40 13.50
CA LYS A 94 -33.30 4.54 14.32
C LYS A 94 -34.17 3.29 14.29
N ASN A 95 -34.87 3.01 15.38
CA ASN A 95 -35.74 1.85 15.53
C ASN A 95 -37.13 2.11 14.92
N GLN A 96 -37.93 1.05 14.82
CA GLN A 96 -39.31 1.18 14.33
C GLN A 96 -40.11 2.15 15.20
N GLY A 97 -40.82 3.08 14.56
CA GLY A 97 -41.64 4.10 15.21
C GLY A 97 -40.88 5.35 15.66
N ASP A 98 -39.54 5.37 15.59
CA ASP A 98 -38.75 6.57 15.88
C ASP A 98 -38.88 7.60 14.75
N ASP A 99 -38.84 8.89 15.10
CA ASP A 99 -38.90 10.00 14.14
C ASP A 99 -37.70 10.00 13.20
N CYS A 100 -37.93 10.10 11.90
CA CYS A 100 -36.89 10.10 10.87
C CYS A 100 -37.05 11.29 9.89
N ILE A 101 -35.94 11.75 9.33
CA ILE A 101 -35.92 12.83 8.35
C ILE A 101 -35.47 12.27 6.99
N ASN A 102 -34.37 11.53 6.98
CA ASN A 102 -33.78 11.01 5.76
C ASN A 102 -34.06 9.51 5.59
N LEU A 103 -34.09 9.06 4.33
CA LEU A 103 -34.27 7.65 3.97
C LEU A 103 -33.19 6.72 4.56
N TYR A 104 -32.02 7.26 4.89
CA TYR A 104 -30.89 6.55 5.49
C TYR A 104 -30.83 6.64 7.02
N ASP A 105 -31.82 7.22 7.70
CA ASP A 105 -31.81 7.34 9.17
C ASP A 105 -32.15 6.00 9.87
N CYS A 106 -32.92 5.13 9.23
CA CYS A 106 -33.52 3.95 9.85
C CYS A 106 -32.63 2.71 9.76
N ASN A 107 -32.76 1.81 10.74
CA ASN A 107 -32.10 0.51 10.73
C ASN A 107 -32.50 -0.36 9.51
N PRO A 108 -31.63 -1.30 9.08
CA PRO A 108 -31.97 -2.27 8.04
C PRO A 108 -33.30 -2.99 8.29
N GLY A 109 -34.06 -3.24 7.22
CA GLY A 109 -35.43 -3.77 7.30
C GLY A 109 -36.51 -2.70 7.54
N LEU A 110 -36.11 -1.45 7.79
CA LEU A 110 -37.00 -0.29 7.91
C LEU A 110 -36.73 0.73 6.79
N TYR A 111 -37.69 1.61 6.54
CA TYR A 111 -37.55 2.79 5.69
C TYR A 111 -38.11 4.03 6.41
N CYS A 112 -37.64 5.21 6.04
CA CYS A 112 -38.20 6.46 6.58
C CYS A 112 -39.43 6.87 5.77
N ASP A 113 -40.63 6.71 6.35
CA ASP A 113 -41.85 7.13 5.68
C ASP A 113 -41.92 8.66 5.62
N GLN A 114 -41.96 9.20 4.40
CA GLN A 114 -41.87 10.64 4.19
C GLN A 114 -43.16 11.39 4.51
N VAL A 115 -44.28 10.69 4.71
CA VAL A 115 -45.58 11.25 5.08
C VAL A 115 -45.73 11.32 6.59
N VAL A 116 -45.50 10.20 7.30
CA VAL A 116 -45.63 10.15 8.76
C VAL A 116 -44.35 10.55 9.51
N LYS A 117 -43.20 10.58 8.82
CA LYS A 117 -41.88 10.93 9.36
C LYS A 117 -41.40 9.99 10.47
N THR A 118 -41.72 8.71 10.37
CA THR A 118 -41.27 7.65 11.27
C THR A 118 -40.62 6.50 10.51
N CYS A 119 -39.75 5.75 11.19
CA CYS A 119 -39.16 4.53 10.65
C CYS A 119 -40.19 3.40 10.64
N GLU A 120 -40.59 2.96 9.45
CA GLU A 120 -41.61 1.92 9.23
C GLU A 120 -41.01 0.65 8.62
N PRO A 121 -41.61 -0.53 8.83
CA PRO A 121 -41.14 -1.76 8.20
C PRO A 121 -41.17 -1.69 6.68
N GLN A 122 -40.12 -2.17 6.02
CA GLN A 122 -40.08 -2.28 4.56
C GLN A 122 -41.24 -3.13 4.02
N LEU A 123 -41.77 -2.69 2.88
CA LEU A 123 -42.94 -3.25 2.23
C LEU A 123 -42.59 -4.51 1.43
N VAL A 124 -43.28 -5.60 1.76
CA VAL A 124 -43.16 -6.88 1.06
C VAL A 124 -43.86 -6.85 -0.31
N SER A 125 -43.64 -7.89 -1.12
CA SER A 125 -44.21 -8.00 -2.47
C SER A 125 -45.73 -7.85 -2.48
N GLY A 126 -46.26 -7.12 -3.46
CA GLY A 126 -47.69 -6.84 -3.66
C GLY A 126 -48.27 -5.70 -2.82
N LYS A 127 -47.50 -5.11 -1.90
CA LYS A 127 -47.93 -3.92 -1.14
C LYS A 127 -47.85 -2.65 -1.99
N ALA A 128 -48.75 -1.70 -1.74
CA ALA A 128 -48.74 -0.41 -2.41
C ALA A 128 -47.53 0.41 -1.97
N CYS A 129 -46.84 1.05 -2.91
CA CYS A 129 -45.62 1.84 -2.65
C CYS A 129 -45.59 3.10 -3.51
N ASN A 130 -44.76 4.07 -3.13
CA ASN A 130 -44.48 5.27 -3.92
C ASN A 130 -43.02 5.34 -4.41
N SER A 131 -42.08 4.74 -3.68
CA SER A 131 -40.66 4.66 -4.06
C SER A 131 -40.07 3.27 -3.81
N ASP A 132 -38.93 3.01 -4.46
CA ASP A 132 -38.20 1.73 -4.33
C ASP A 132 -37.66 1.51 -2.91
N ASP A 133 -37.39 2.61 -2.21
CA ASP A 133 -36.86 2.62 -0.84
C ASP A 133 -37.84 2.11 0.20
N GLU A 134 -39.14 2.17 -0.10
CA GLU A 134 -40.19 1.62 0.75
C GLU A 134 -40.21 0.09 0.71
N CYS A 135 -39.79 -0.52 -0.41
CA CYS A 135 -39.84 -1.96 -0.61
C CYS A 135 -38.65 -2.67 0.04
N VAL A 136 -38.86 -3.93 0.46
CA VAL A 136 -37.76 -4.82 0.90
C VAL A 136 -36.66 -4.91 -0.16
N ASN A 137 -35.40 -5.13 0.24
CA ASN A 137 -34.23 -5.01 -0.65
C ASN A 137 -34.24 -5.93 -1.89
N THR A 138 -35.08 -6.98 -1.91
CA THR A 138 -35.31 -7.87 -3.05
C THR A 138 -36.38 -7.36 -4.04
N ASN A 139 -37.00 -6.23 -3.75
CA ASN A 139 -38.10 -5.64 -4.50
C ASN A 139 -37.85 -4.16 -4.83
N PHE A 140 -38.60 -3.65 -5.80
CA PHE A 140 -38.68 -2.24 -6.19
C PHE A 140 -40.13 -1.84 -6.45
N CYS A 141 -40.40 -0.54 -6.53
CA CYS A 141 -41.74 -0.01 -6.71
C CYS A 141 -42.09 0.08 -8.21
N LEU A 142 -42.89 -0.89 -8.68
CA LEU A 142 -43.37 -0.95 -10.05
C LEU A 142 -44.88 -0.67 -10.09
N SER A 143 -45.26 0.38 -10.83
CA SER A 143 -46.66 0.79 -11.01
C SER A 143 -47.42 0.94 -9.69
N GLY A 144 -46.76 1.46 -8.66
CA GLY A 144 -47.34 1.68 -7.33
C GLY A 144 -47.42 0.43 -6.46
N THR A 145 -46.75 -0.67 -6.83
CA THR A 145 -46.69 -1.91 -6.04
C THR A 145 -45.27 -2.44 -5.92
N CYS A 146 -44.90 -2.95 -4.75
CA CYS A 146 -43.61 -3.59 -4.55
C CYS A 146 -43.56 -4.91 -5.31
N GLN A 147 -42.60 -5.07 -6.22
CA GLN A 147 -42.40 -6.27 -7.02
C GLN A 147 -40.94 -6.70 -7.01
N SER A 148 -40.69 -8.00 -7.12
CA SER A 148 -39.33 -8.53 -7.08
C SER A 148 -38.52 -8.16 -8.33
N TYR A 149 -37.24 -7.87 -8.15
CA TYR A 149 -36.31 -7.72 -9.26
C TYR A 149 -36.28 -8.99 -10.12
N PHE A 150 -36.17 -8.80 -11.44
CA PHE A 150 -36.05 -9.85 -12.46
C PHE A 150 -37.12 -10.93 -12.35
N SER A 151 -38.39 -10.54 -12.21
CA SER A 151 -39.48 -11.47 -11.91
C SER A 151 -40.55 -11.57 -13.01
N GLN A 152 -40.69 -10.55 -13.85
CA GLN A 152 -41.81 -10.50 -14.79
C GLN A 152 -41.57 -11.35 -16.04
N PRO A 153 -42.57 -12.14 -16.47
CA PRO A 153 -42.44 -13.02 -17.62
C PRO A 153 -42.46 -12.25 -18.95
N ASN A 154 -42.03 -12.91 -20.03
CA ASN A 154 -42.16 -12.38 -21.38
C ASN A 154 -43.63 -12.04 -21.70
N GLY A 155 -43.85 -10.89 -22.33
CA GLY A 155 -45.17 -10.33 -22.63
C GLY A 155 -45.72 -9.39 -21.55
N TYR A 156 -45.10 -9.31 -20.37
CA TYR A 156 -45.51 -8.34 -19.35
C TYR A 156 -45.19 -6.91 -19.81
N SER A 157 -46.16 -6.00 -19.67
CA SER A 157 -46.06 -4.62 -20.14
C SER A 157 -46.11 -3.60 -19.00
N PHE A 158 -45.29 -2.55 -19.10
CA PHE A 158 -45.19 -1.49 -18.10
C PHE A 158 -44.72 -0.16 -18.73
N THR A 159 -44.95 0.97 -18.06
CA THR A 159 -44.74 2.31 -18.64
C THR A 159 -43.57 3.09 -18.02
N LYS A 160 -43.06 2.67 -16.85
CA LYS A 160 -41.94 3.34 -16.17
C LYS A 160 -40.63 2.56 -16.41
N LEU A 161 -39.68 3.20 -17.08
CA LEU A 161 -38.32 2.69 -17.22
C LEU A 161 -37.60 2.78 -15.86
N GLN A 162 -36.91 1.72 -15.45
CA GLN A 162 -36.14 1.69 -14.20
C GLN A 162 -34.61 1.75 -14.43
N VAL A 163 -34.11 1.52 -15.66
CA VAL A 163 -32.67 1.67 -16.03
C VAL A 163 -32.52 2.06 -17.50
N ASN A 164 -31.45 2.81 -17.83
CA ASN A 164 -31.13 3.47 -19.11
C ASN A 164 -31.46 2.65 -20.39
N SER A 165 -32.09 3.29 -21.37
CA SER A 165 -32.84 2.66 -22.47
C SER A 165 -32.03 2.29 -23.72
N THR A 166 -30.71 2.43 -23.71
CA THR A 166 -29.89 2.27 -24.94
C THR A 166 -29.58 0.81 -25.31
N THR A 167 -29.64 -0.13 -24.36
CA THR A 167 -29.33 -1.56 -24.58
C THR A 167 -30.51 -2.50 -24.33
N GLY A 168 -31.67 -1.95 -23.92
CA GLY A 168 -32.86 -2.72 -23.57
C GLY A 168 -32.75 -3.49 -22.24
N PHE A 169 -31.65 -3.34 -21.49
CA PHE A 169 -31.52 -3.91 -20.15
C PHE A 169 -32.60 -3.36 -19.21
N ASN A 170 -33.23 -4.25 -18.43
CA ASN A 170 -34.28 -3.86 -17.51
C ASN A 170 -34.44 -4.85 -16.35
N MET A 171 -34.49 -4.32 -15.11
CA MET A 171 -34.60 -5.12 -13.90
C MET A 171 -36.02 -5.61 -13.57
N VAL A 172 -37.04 -5.28 -14.38
CA VAL A 172 -38.41 -5.79 -14.23
C VAL A 172 -38.50 -7.23 -14.76
N CYS A 173 -37.90 -7.47 -15.92
CA CYS A 173 -38.09 -8.70 -16.68
C CYS A 173 -37.17 -9.80 -16.18
N ALA A 174 -37.68 -11.04 -16.11
CA ALA A 174 -36.89 -12.20 -15.71
C ALA A 174 -35.70 -12.47 -16.65
N SER A 175 -35.82 -12.10 -17.92
CA SER A 175 -34.74 -12.15 -18.91
C SER A 175 -33.70 -11.03 -18.75
N GLY A 176 -34.02 -10.00 -17.96
CA GLY A 176 -33.26 -8.75 -17.91
C GLY A 176 -33.45 -7.84 -19.11
N PHE A 177 -34.43 -8.10 -19.99
CA PHE A 177 -34.57 -7.38 -21.26
C PHE A 177 -36.01 -6.99 -21.60
N ALA A 178 -36.21 -5.74 -22.03
CA ALA A 178 -37.49 -5.20 -22.47
C ALA A 178 -37.37 -4.36 -23.74
N ILE A 179 -38.40 -4.40 -24.60
CA ILE A 179 -38.50 -3.56 -25.80
C ILE A 179 -39.46 -2.41 -25.52
N LEU A 180 -39.10 -1.20 -25.91
CA LEU A 180 -40.00 -0.05 -25.94
C LEU A 180 -40.78 0.01 -27.25
N SER A 181 -42.11 0.00 -27.18
CA SER A 181 -42.99 0.24 -28.32
C SER A 181 -44.12 1.19 -27.91
N ALA A 182 -44.27 2.30 -28.64
CA ALA A 182 -45.32 3.31 -28.40
C ALA A 182 -45.44 3.77 -26.92
N GLY A 183 -44.31 3.95 -26.22
CA GLY A 183 -44.29 4.39 -24.82
C GLY A 183 -44.52 3.29 -23.78
N THR A 184 -44.67 2.02 -24.21
CA THR A 184 -44.83 0.86 -23.33
C THR A 184 -43.64 -0.08 -23.48
N TYR A 185 -43.03 -0.44 -22.36
CA TYR A 185 -42.01 -1.49 -22.29
C TYR A 185 -42.69 -2.83 -22.21
N THR A 186 -42.21 -3.82 -22.97
CA THR A 186 -42.68 -5.20 -22.89
C THR A 186 -41.52 -6.14 -22.70
N CYS A 187 -41.58 -6.96 -21.65
CA CYS A 187 -40.60 -8.00 -21.37
C CYS A 187 -40.55 -9.01 -22.52
N THR A 188 -39.35 -9.42 -22.92
CA THR A 188 -39.16 -10.39 -24.00
C THR A 188 -37.88 -11.21 -23.79
N ALA A 189 -37.68 -12.21 -24.63
CA ALA A 189 -36.44 -12.99 -24.63
C ALA A 189 -35.23 -12.08 -24.88
N ALA A 190 -34.23 -12.19 -24.03
CA ALA A 190 -33.01 -11.40 -24.14
C ALA A 190 -32.17 -11.89 -25.34
N PRO A 191 -31.77 -10.99 -26.27
CA PRO A 191 -30.96 -11.38 -27.40
C PRO A 191 -29.56 -11.79 -26.96
N THR A 192 -28.91 -12.67 -27.73
CA THR A 192 -27.49 -13.01 -27.59
C THR A 192 -26.72 -12.50 -28.80
N ASN A 193 -25.41 -12.32 -28.68
CA ASN A 193 -24.57 -12.03 -29.83
C ASN A 193 -24.61 -13.19 -30.85
N LYS A 194 -24.62 -12.85 -32.16
CA LYS A 194 -24.56 -13.85 -33.24
C LYS A 194 -23.18 -14.48 -33.40
N ALA A 195 -22.14 -13.67 -33.26
CA ALA A 195 -20.75 -14.09 -33.23
C ALA A 195 -20.23 -14.06 -31.79
N ASP A 196 -19.17 -14.78 -31.47
CA ASP A 196 -18.57 -14.72 -30.14
C ASP A 196 -18.10 -13.27 -29.84
N PRO A 197 -18.59 -12.62 -28.77
CA PRO A 197 -18.26 -11.22 -28.47
C PRO A 197 -16.81 -11.00 -28.01
N THR A 198 -16.02 -12.07 -27.84
CA THR A 198 -14.56 -12.00 -27.65
C THR A 198 -13.80 -11.87 -28.98
N GLN A 199 -14.46 -12.10 -30.12
CA GLN A 199 -13.84 -11.95 -31.43
C GLN A 199 -13.81 -10.49 -31.87
N ALA A 200 -12.70 -10.11 -32.52
CA ALA A 200 -12.52 -8.75 -33.01
C ALA A 200 -13.53 -8.41 -34.12
N CYS A 201 -14.06 -7.19 -34.08
CA CYS A 201 -14.92 -6.62 -35.10
C CYS A 201 -14.30 -5.35 -35.69
N THR A 202 -14.77 -4.96 -36.88
CA THR A 202 -14.34 -3.71 -37.52
C THR A 202 -14.99 -2.53 -36.78
N PRO A 203 -14.22 -1.57 -36.26
CA PRO A 203 -14.78 -0.41 -35.54
C PRO A 203 -15.83 0.33 -36.38
N GLY A 204 -16.96 0.66 -35.76
CA GLY A 204 -18.10 1.28 -36.44
C GLY A 204 -19.00 0.32 -37.24
N SER A 205 -18.62 -0.96 -37.39
CA SER A 205 -19.54 -2.00 -37.87
C SER A 205 -20.63 -2.31 -36.85
N GLN A 206 -21.69 -3.00 -37.28
CA GLN A 206 -22.82 -3.39 -36.43
C GLN A 206 -22.66 -4.85 -35.99
N CYS A 207 -22.60 -5.06 -34.68
CA CYS A 207 -22.71 -6.37 -34.05
C CYS A 207 -24.19 -6.74 -33.97
N THR A 208 -24.57 -7.85 -34.61
CA THR A 208 -25.98 -8.27 -34.70
C THR A 208 -26.28 -9.36 -33.70
N SER A 209 -27.48 -9.31 -33.10
CA SER A 209 -28.00 -10.41 -32.29
C SER A 209 -28.23 -11.68 -33.11
N SER A 210 -28.26 -12.82 -32.43
CA SER A 210 -28.49 -14.15 -33.03
C SER A 210 -29.83 -14.26 -33.77
N ASP A 211 -30.85 -13.54 -33.31
CA ASP A 211 -32.16 -13.45 -33.95
C ASP A 211 -32.23 -12.43 -35.10
N GLY A 212 -31.15 -11.69 -35.35
CA GLY A 212 -31.06 -10.70 -36.41
C GLY A 212 -31.82 -9.39 -36.17
N LYS A 213 -32.45 -9.21 -34.99
CA LYS A 213 -33.37 -8.09 -34.73
C LYS A 213 -32.71 -6.86 -34.11
N TYR A 214 -31.60 -7.04 -33.40
CA TYR A 214 -30.95 -5.99 -32.65
C TYR A 214 -29.51 -5.82 -33.11
N THR A 215 -29.04 -4.59 -33.07
CA THR A 215 -27.65 -4.28 -33.38
C THR A 215 -27.04 -3.36 -32.33
N LEU A 216 -25.77 -3.58 -32.03
CA LEU A 216 -24.94 -2.71 -31.21
C LEU A 216 -23.69 -2.31 -32.02
N PRO A 217 -23.21 -1.07 -31.93
CA PRO A 217 -22.00 -0.67 -32.64
C PRO A 217 -20.77 -1.38 -32.06
N CYS A 218 -19.86 -1.82 -32.92
CA CYS A 218 -18.54 -2.31 -32.55
C CYS A 218 -17.73 -1.17 -31.89
N GLN A 219 -17.15 -1.43 -30.71
CA GLN A 219 -16.43 -0.43 -29.90
C GLN A 219 -14.94 -0.75 -29.82
N CYS A 220 -14.09 0.27 -29.70
CA CYS A 220 -12.64 0.08 -29.56
C CYS A 220 -12.29 -0.51 -28.20
N GLY A 221 -11.42 -1.52 -28.16
CA GLY A 221 -10.86 -2.07 -26.93
C GLY A 221 -9.51 -1.47 -26.56
N TYR A 222 -9.06 -1.68 -25.31
CA TYR A 222 -7.74 -1.28 -24.83
C TYR A 222 -6.68 -2.35 -25.16
N THR A 223 -6.35 -2.46 -26.45
CA THR A 223 -5.44 -3.50 -26.97
C THR A 223 -4.19 -2.92 -27.62
N GLU A 224 -3.09 -3.68 -27.61
CA GLU A 224 -1.85 -3.32 -28.31
C GLU A 224 -2.04 -3.21 -29.84
N SER A 225 -2.95 -4.01 -30.39
CA SER A 225 -3.23 -4.05 -31.83
C SER A 225 -4.19 -2.94 -32.29
N GLY A 226 -4.94 -2.30 -31.39
CA GLY A 226 -6.01 -1.37 -31.74
C GLY A 226 -7.21 -2.09 -32.37
N SER A 227 -7.63 -3.20 -31.75
CA SER A 227 -8.80 -3.98 -32.17
C SER A 227 -10.10 -3.46 -31.54
N GLY A 228 -11.22 -3.60 -32.26
CA GLY A 228 -12.56 -3.38 -31.73
C GLY A 228 -13.26 -4.69 -31.38
N TYR A 229 -14.23 -4.64 -30.46
CA TYR A 229 -14.99 -5.79 -29.98
C TYR A 229 -16.48 -5.47 -29.86
N CYS A 230 -17.31 -6.50 -29.97
CA CYS A 230 -18.75 -6.37 -29.87
C CYS A 230 -19.17 -6.20 -28.41
N PRO A 231 -20.02 -5.21 -28.09
CA PRO A 231 -20.66 -5.14 -26.78
C PRO A 231 -21.55 -6.36 -26.55
N LEU A 232 -21.82 -6.64 -25.27
CA LEU A 232 -22.70 -7.73 -24.86
C LEU A 232 -24.18 -7.36 -25.06
N PHE A 233 -24.97 -8.34 -25.47
CA PHE A 233 -26.43 -8.28 -25.35
C PHE A 233 -26.89 -8.86 -24.01
N ALA A 234 -28.11 -8.51 -23.59
CA ALA A 234 -28.66 -8.92 -22.30
C ALA A 234 -28.72 -10.45 -22.10
N GLY A 235 -28.82 -11.23 -23.17
CA GLY A 235 -28.88 -12.69 -23.11
C GLY A 235 -27.53 -13.38 -23.08
N ASP A 236 -26.43 -12.64 -23.31
CA ASP A 236 -25.09 -13.24 -23.25
C ASP A 236 -24.76 -13.72 -21.84
N THR A 237 -23.92 -14.76 -21.74
CA THR A 237 -23.60 -15.43 -20.48
C THR A 237 -23.14 -14.46 -19.38
N VAL A 238 -22.30 -13.48 -19.72
CA VAL A 238 -21.79 -12.47 -18.77
C VAL A 238 -22.94 -11.64 -18.17
N ALA A 239 -23.90 -11.21 -19.00
CA ALA A 239 -25.06 -10.45 -18.54
C ALA A 239 -26.03 -11.32 -17.71
N GLN A 240 -26.23 -12.58 -18.09
CA GLN A 240 -27.07 -13.51 -17.32
C GLN A 240 -26.41 -13.91 -15.98
N ASN A 241 -25.08 -14.03 -15.94
CA ASN A 241 -24.33 -14.23 -14.70
C ASN A 241 -24.44 -13.01 -13.78
N MET A 242 -24.39 -11.79 -14.33
CA MET A 242 -24.65 -10.57 -13.56
C MET A 242 -26.03 -10.63 -12.89
N ILE A 243 -27.09 -10.92 -13.65
CA ILE A 243 -28.47 -10.99 -13.13
C ILE A 243 -28.58 -12.05 -12.04
N THR A 244 -28.03 -13.24 -12.28
CA THR A 244 -28.04 -14.34 -11.31
C THR A 244 -27.30 -13.97 -10.03
N SER A 245 -26.12 -13.37 -10.14
CA SER A 245 -25.30 -12.93 -9.01
C SER A 245 -25.99 -11.81 -8.23
N TRP A 246 -26.63 -10.86 -8.92
CA TRP A 246 -27.39 -9.77 -8.31
C TRP A 246 -28.58 -10.29 -7.48
N ILE A 247 -29.35 -11.22 -8.05
CA ILE A 247 -30.46 -11.87 -7.33
C ILE A 247 -29.94 -12.63 -6.11
N GLY A 248 -28.82 -13.35 -6.26
CA GLY A 248 -28.16 -14.09 -5.17
C GLY A 248 -27.72 -13.17 -4.04
N LEU A 249 -27.03 -12.08 -4.37
CA LEU A 249 -26.56 -11.06 -3.43
C LEU A 249 -27.71 -10.48 -2.60
N LEU A 250 -28.80 -10.08 -3.28
CA LEU A 250 -29.96 -9.47 -2.62
C LEU A 250 -30.69 -10.43 -1.67
N LYS A 251 -30.91 -11.66 -2.12
CA LYS A 251 -31.62 -12.68 -1.34
C LYS A 251 -30.77 -13.21 -0.18
N GLY A 252 -29.47 -13.37 -0.40
CA GLY A 252 -28.54 -13.96 0.57
C GLY A 252 -28.07 -12.99 1.65
N TYR A 253 -27.85 -11.73 1.29
CA TYR A 253 -27.02 -10.84 2.13
C TYR A 253 -27.54 -9.41 2.28
N SER A 254 -28.63 -9.02 1.60
CA SER A 254 -29.13 -7.63 1.67
C SER A 254 -30.39 -7.47 2.53
N THR A 255 -31.26 -8.48 2.56
CA THR A 255 -32.57 -8.37 3.24
C THR A 255 -32.41 -8.33 4.75
N GLY A 256 -32.78 -7.21 5.38
CA GLY A 256 -32.69 -7.03 6.84
C GLY A 256 -31.28 -6.73 7.36
N THR A 257 -30.30 -6.56 6.47
CA THR A 257 -28.89 -6.30 6.80
C THR A 257 -28.38 -5.01 6.17
N CYS A 258 -28.81 -4.67 4.94
CA CYS A 258 -28.46 -3.41 4.30
C CYS A 258 -29.53 -2.34 4.47
N ASN A 259 -29.11 -1.08 4.60
CA ASN A 259 -30.00 0.06 4.43
C ASN A 259 -30.61 0.09 3.01
N THR A 260 -31.88 0.48 2.93
CA THR A 260 -32.66 0.51 1.68
C THR A 260 -32.02 1.37 0.57
N MET A 261 -31.38 2.50 0.94
CA MET A 261 -30.77 3.46 0.00
C MET A 261 -29.45 2.94 -0.60
N ARG A 262 -28.72 2.12 0.16
CA ARG A 262 -27.41 1.57 -0.21
C ARG A 262 -27.43 0.04 -0.21
N ARG A 263 -28.55 -0.55 -0.65
CA ARG A 263 -28.76 -2.00 -0.66
C ARG A 263 -27.81 -2.79 -1.58
N TRP A 264 -27.08 -2.09 -2.44
CA TRP A 264 -26.00 -2.61 -3.30
C TRP A 264 -24.66 -1.90 -3.06
N GLY A 265 -24.48 -1.22 -1.93
CA GLY A 265 -23.19 -0.60 -1.58
C GLY A 265 -22.23 -1.63 -1.03
N TYR A 266 -20.95 -1.58 -1.45
CA TYR A 266 -19.90 -2.49 -0.98
C TYR A 266 -19.82 -2.56 0.56
N GLN A 267 -19.99 -1.41 1.20
CA GLN A 267 -19.90 -1.16 2.64
C GLN A 267 -20.95 -1.93 3.44
N CYS A 268 -22.05 -2.34 2.81
CA CYS A 268 -23.00 -3.25 3.44
C CYS A 268 -22.45 -4.69 3.54
N PHE A 269 -21.67 -5.14 2.57
CA PHE A 269 -21.31 -6.55 2.44
C PHE A 269 -19.96 -6.90 3.09
N ILE A 270 -19.00 -5.98 3.06
CA ILE A 270 -17.64 -6.19 3.61
C ILE A 270 -17.64 -6.49 5.12
N GLY A 271 -18.61 -5.95 5.87
CA GLY A 271 -18.73 -6.14 7.32
C GLY A 271 -19.49 -7.40 7.74
N GLN A 272 -20.07 -8.15 6.81
CA GLN A 272 -20.94 -9.29 7.15
C GLN A 272 -20.14 -10.60 7.29
N ASN A 273 -19.59 -11.09 6.19
CA ASN A 273 -18.73 -12.27 6.13
C ASN A 273 -18.10 -12.38 4.73
N ALA A 274 -17.05 -13.22 4.62
CA ALA A 274 -16.32 -13.43 3.38
C ALA A 274 -17.20 -13.88 2.18
N ASN A 275 -18.29 -14.63 2.42
CA ASN A 275 -19.18 -15.06 1.34
C ASN A 275 -20.04 -13.90 0.81
N ALA A 276 -20.45 -12.97 1.68
CA ALA A 276 -21.18 -11.76 1.29
C ALA A 276 -20.30 -10.84 0.44
N GLU A 277 -19.05 -10.64 0.88
CA GLU A 277 -18.06 -9.87 0.13
C GLU A 277 -17.77 -10.50 -1.23
N MET A 278 -17.52 -11.81 -1.28
CA MET A 278 -17.28 -12.52 -2.55
C MET A 278 -18.49 -12.42 -3.49
N ALA A 279 -19.71 -12.58 -2.97
CA ALA A 279 -20.92 -12.43 -3.77
C ALA A 279 -21.06 -11.01 -4.34
N PHE A 280 -20.69 -9.98 -3.58
CA PHE A 280 -20.66 -8.61 -4.06
C PHE A 280 -19.60 -8.44 -5.16
N ASN A 281 -18.39 -8.94 -4.95
CA ASN A 281 -17.31 -8.82 -5.92
C ASN A 281 -17.66 -9.49 -7.25
N THR A 282 -18.26 -10.68 -7.22
CA THR A 282 -18.78 -11.37 -8.41
C THR A 282 -19.86 -10.55 -9.12
N PHE A 283 -20.82 -9.99 -8.36
CA PHE A 283 -21.85 -9.13 -8.93
C PHE A 283 -21.23 -7.90 -9.63
N MET A 284 -20.35 -7.17 -8.94
CA MET A 284 -19.74 -5.95 -9.45
C MET A 284 -18.86 -6.20 -10.68
N GLN A 285 -18.10 -7.28 -10.69
CA GLN A 285 -17.29 -7.67 -11.84
C GLN A 285 -18.15 -7.77 -13.11
N TYR A 286 -19.27 -8.51 -13.03
CA TYR A 286 -20.17 -8.66 -14.17
C TYR A 286 -20.96 -7.38 -14.48
N TYR A 287 -21.28 -6.58 -13.46
CA TYR A 287 -21.92 -5.29 -13.62
C TYR A 287 -21.05 -4.32 -14.44
N ILE A 288 -19.76 -4.21 -14.10
CA ILE A 288 -18.79 -3.37 -14.82
C ILE A 288 -18.68 -3.82 -16.28
N ALA A 289 -18.53 -5.13 -16.51
CA ALA A 289 -18.42 -5.69 -17.86
C ALA A 289 -19.67 -5.39 -18.71
N TYR A 290 -20.87 -5.58 -18.16
CA TYR A 290 -22.12 -5.47 -18.91
C TYR A 290 -22.78 -4.09 -18.81
N VAL A 291 -23.27 -3.70 -17.62
CA VAL A 291 -23.99 -2.44 -17.41
C VAL A 291 -23.05 -1.23 -17.52
N GLY A 292 -21.81 -1.36 -17.03
CA GLY A 292 -20.76 -0.38 -17.25
C GLY A 292 -20.31 -0.29 -18.71
N GLY A 293 -20.73 -1.22 -19.57
CA GLY A 293 -20.40 -1.23 -20.99
C GLY A 293 -18.92 -1.47 -21.28
N GLN A 294 -18.16 -1.98 -20.30
CA GLN A 294 -16.71 -2.10 -20.43
C GLN A 294 -16.26 -3.38 -21.14
N TRP A 295 -17.16 -4.33 -21.45
CA TRP A 295 -16.78 -5.59 -22.09
C TRP A 295 -15.81 -5.44 -23.28
N PRO A 296 -16.03 -4.54 -24.26
CA PRO A 296 -15.08 -4.34 -25.35
C PRO A 296 -13.70 -3.84 -24.88
N LEU A 297 -13.67 -3.05 -23.81
CA LEU A 297 -12.45 -2.48 -23.23
C LEU A 297 -11.60 -3.54 -22.53
N LEU A 298 -12.23 -4.62 -22.03
CA LEU A 298 -11.58 -5.67 -21.24
C LEU A 298 -10.91 -6.77 -22.08
N GLN A 299 -11.15 -6.78 -23.40
CA GLN A 299 -10.64 -7.85 -24.27
C GLN A 299 -9.15 -7.67 -24.55
N ASN A 300 -8.37 -8.74 -24.36
CA ASN A 300 -6.95 -8.82 -24.70
C ASN A 300 -6.09 -7.64 -24.18
N ASN A 301 -6.33 -7.23 -22.93
CA ASN A 301 -5.57 -6.15 -22.32
C ASN A 301 -4.12 -6.55 -22.04
N PRO A 302 -3.13 -5.69 -22.37
CA PRO A 302 -1.77 -5.85 -21.89
C PRO A 302 -1.70 -5.60 -20.36
N PRO A 303 -0.64 -6.07 -19.66
CA PRO A 303 -0.54 -6.00 -18.20
C PRO A 303 -0.77 -4.60 -17.61
N CYS A 304 -0.12 -3.57 -18.15
CA CYS A 304 -0.28 -2.20 -17.70
C CYS A 304 -1.73 -1.69 -17.74
N ILE A 305 -2.56 -2.15 -18.69
CA ILE A 305 -3.98 -1.77 -18.76
C ILE A 305 -4.76 -2.45 -17.63
N LYS A 306 -4.46 -3.71 -17.34
CA LYS A 306 -5.07 -4.44 -16.23
C LYS A 306 -4.73 -3.79 -14.89
N GLU A 307 -3.57 -3.16 -14.80
CA GLU A 307 -3.08 -2.50 -13.58
C GLU A 307 -3.47 -1.01 -13.49
N THR A 308 -4.09 -0.43 -14.53
CA THR A 308 -4.48 0.99 -14.57
C THR A 308 -5.93 1.19 -14.99
N LEU A 309 -6.21 1.17 -16.29
CA LEU A 309 -7.48 1.59 -16.87
C LEU A 309 -8.60 0.57 -16.61
N ALA A 310 -8.24 -0.71 -16.44
CA ALA A 310 -9.16 -1.80 -16.15
C ALA A 310 -8.97 -2.39 -14.74
N LYS A 311 -8.24 -1.69 -13.86
CA LYS A 311 -7.80 -2.19 -12.54
C LYS A 311 -8.95 -2.74 -11.71
N GLU A 312 -10.03 -1.97 -11.58
CA GLU A 312 -11.22 -2.35 -10.82
C GLU A 312 -11.77 -3.73 -11.22
N TYR A 313 -11.90 -4.01 -12.52
CA TYR A 313 -12.42 -5.29 -13.00
C TYR A 313 -11.49 -6.46 -12.67
N TYR A 314 -10.18 -6.28 -12.86
CA TYR A 314 -9.19 -7.34 -12.63
C TYR A 314 -8.91 -7.56 -11.14
N ASP A 315 -8.97 -6.53 -10.31
CA ASP A 315 -8.91 -6.67 -8.85
C ASP A 315 -10.09 -7.53 -8.35
N LEU A 316 -11.32 -7.23 -8.81
CA LEU A 316 -12.51 -8.02 -8.49
C LEU A 316 -12.41 -9.46 -9.02
N GLN A 317 -11.77 -9.66 -10.17
CA GLN A 317 -11.52 -11.00 -10.71
C GLN A 317 -10.52 -11.78 -9.84
N ALA A 318 -9.43 -11.14 -9.43
CA ALA A 318 -8.40 -11.75 -8.59
C ALA A 318 -8.93 -12.11 -7.20
N ALA A 319 -9.79 -11.27 -6.62
CA ALA A 319 -10.43 -11.52 -5.33
C ALA A 319 -11.37 -12.76 -5.32
N GLN A 320 -11.73 -13.31 -6.49
CA GLN A 320 -12.60 -14.49 -6.61
C GLN A 320 -11.83 -15.80 -6.82
N SER A 321 -10.56 -15.74 -7.25
CA SER A 321 -9.71 -16.92 -7.27
C SER A 321 -9.20 -17.21 -5.86
N ASP A 322 -9.28 -18.46 -5.39
CA ASP A 322 -8.86 -18.95 -4.05
C ASP A 322 -7.37 -18.71 -3.71
N ASP A 323 -6.63 -18.06 -4.61
CA ASP A 323 -5.41 -17.34 -4.26
C ASP A 323 -5.82 -16.15 -3.41
N LYS A 324 -5.52 -16.23 -2.11
CA LYS A 324 -5.72 -15.20 -1.10
C LYS A 324 -4.93 -13.93 -1.49
N TYR A 325 -5.40 -13.23 -2.52
CA TYR A 325 -4.95 -11.91 -2.92
C TYR A 325 -5.59 -10.95 -1.93
N THR A 326 -5.07 -10.96 -0.69
CA THR A 326 -4.99 -9.69 0.03
C THR A 326 -4.27 -8.77 -0.93
N ILE A 327 -4.98 -7.80 -1.51
CA ILE A 327 -4.36 -6.67 -2.17
C ILE A 327 -3.42 -6.10 -1.10
N SER A 328 -2.15 -6.47 -1.18
CA SER A 328 -1.15 -6.14 -0.19
C SER A 328 -0.82 -4.68 -0.45
N SER A 329 -1.63 -3.78 0.09
CA SER A 329 -1.36 -2.36 0.07
C SER A 329 -0.49 -2.03 1.26
N CYS A 330 0.53 -1.20 1.05
CA CYS A 330 1.30 -0.72 2.19
C CYS A 330 0.42 0.18 3.05
N PRO A 331 0.65 0.19 4.38
CA PRO A 331 0.00 1.16 5.23
C PRO A 331 0.32 2.59 4.81
N VAL A 332 -0.64 3.49 5.00
CA VAL A 332 -0.50 4.92 4.71
C VAL A 332 -0.31 5.70 6.01
N TYR A 333 0.53 6.73 5.96
CA TYR A 333 0.93 7.49 7.15
C TYR A 333 0.69 8.99 6.96
N PHE A 334 -0.15 9.60 7.81
CA PHE A 334 -0.54 11.01 7.73
C PHE A 334 -0.21 11.76 9.01
N CYS A 335 0.04 13.06 8.89
CA CYS A 335 0.09 13.96 10.05
C CYS A 335 -1.32 14.38 10.47
N SER A 336 -1.62 14.28 11.77
CA SER A 336 -2.93 14.64 12.33
C SER A 336 -2.85 15.77 13.34
N SER A 337 -3.96 16.51 13.46
CA SER A 337 -4.15 17.66 14.34
C SER A 337 -5.17 17.44 15.49
N SER A 338 -5.74 16.24 15.68
CA SER A 338 -6.85 15.95 16.63
C SER A 338 -6.50 14.86 17.66
N SER A 339 -7.09 14.69 18.87
CA SER A 339 -7.94 15.52 19.78
C SER A 339 -7.74 15.21 21.28
N SER A 340 -6.85 14.27 21.67
CA SER A 340 -6.42 14.05 23.06
C SER A 340 -4.97 14.54 23.27
N SER A 341 -4.62 14.94 24.51
CA SER A 341 -3.32 15.56 24.80
C SER A 341 -2.13 14.64 24.55
N ASP A 342 -2.28 13.34 24.79
CA ASP A 342 -1.16 12.39 24.85
C ASP A 342 -1.20 11.25 23.81
N GLN A 343 -2.18 11.19 22.91
CA GLN A 343 -2.16 10.20 21.81
C GLN A 343 -1.20 10.66 20.70
N CYS A 344 -0.24 9.80 20.33
CA CYS A 344 0.76 10.10 19.28
C CYS A 344 0.55 9.31 17.99
N ILE A 345 -0.07 8.12 18.04
CA ILE A 345 -0.50 7.37 16.85
C ILE A 345 -1.96 6.99 17.00
N VAL A 346 -2.76 7.30 15.98
CA VAL A 346 -4.12 6.76 15.80
C VAL A 346 -4.10 5.85 14.58
N TYR A 347 -4.26 4.55 14.82
CA TYR A 347 -4.43 3.52 13.81
C TYR A 347 -5.90 3.38 13.43
N LYS A 348 -6.15 3.24 12.14
CA LYS A 348 -7.46 2.93 11.58
C LYS A 348 -7.35 1.98 10.41
N GLU A 349 -8.36 1.14 10.27
CA GLU A 349 -8.68 0.42 9.05
C GLU A 349 -9.78 1.21 8.34
N GLU A 350 -9.44 1.86 7.22
CA GLU A 350 -10.35 2.67 6.42
C GLU A 350 -10.62 1.96 5.09
N ILE A 351 -11.86 1.96 4.61
CA ILE A 351 -12.19 1.34 3.31
C ILE A 351 -11.88 2.34 2.21
N SER A 352 -10.94 2.01 1.32
CA SER A 352 -10.63 2.77 0.10
C SER A 352 -11.06 1.94 -1.11
N ASP A 353 -11.96 2.47 -1.93
CA ASP A 353 -12.62 1.77 -3.03
C ASP A 353 -13.27 0.43 -2.60
N PHE A 354 -12.53 -0.68 -2.77
CA PHE A 354 -12.92 -2.07 -2.52
C PHE A 354 -11.95 -2.84 -1.62
N TYR A 355 -11.08 -2.15 -0.87
CA TYR A 355 -10.12 -2.77 0.05
C TYR A 355 -10.05 -2.06 1.40
N VAL A 356 -9.67 -2.80 2.43
CA VAL A 356 -9.36 -2.26 3.75
C VAL A 356 -7.92 -1.75 3.75
N GLN A 357 -7.75 -0.45 3.95
CA GLN A 357 -6.47 0.23 3.99
C GLN A 357 -6.07 0.56 5.44
N GLU A 358 -4.91 0.06 5.84
CA GLU A 358 -4.30 0.43 7.12
C GLU A 358 -3.79 1.87 7.06
N THR A 359 -4.24 2.70 8.00
CA THR A 359 -3.97 4.13 8.05
C THR A 359 -3.48 4.56 9.43
N PHE A 360 -2.35 5.26 9.46
CA PHE A 360 -1.71 5.74 10.67
C PHE A 360 -1.69 7.27 10.69
N TYR A 361 -2.42 7.85 11.64
CA TYR A 361 -2.44 9.29 11.88
C TYR A 361 -1.48 9.61 13.03
N ALA A 362 -0.39 10.31 12.72
CA ALA A 362 0.69 10.57 13.65
C ALA A 362 0.71 12.03 14.13
N LYS A 363 1.05 12.21 15.41
CA LYS A 363 1.22 13.50 16.08
C LYS A 363 2.46 13.44 16.97
N THR A 364 3.31 14.44 16.84
CA THR A 364 4.54 14.54 17.63
C THR A 364 4.26 14.76 19.11
N CYS A 365 5.08 14.14 19.96
CA CYS A 365 5.00 14.30 21.40
C CYS A 365 5.59 15.64 21.86
N SER A 366 5.15 16.12 23.02
CA SER A 366 5.75 17.28 23.68
C SER A 366 7.21 17.01 24.07
N SER A 367 8.00 18.07 24.25
CA SER A 367 9.41 17.97 24.68
C SER A 367 9.58 17.07 25.91
N GLY A 368 10.59 16.19 25.87
CA GLY A 368 10.88 15.21 26.93
C GLY A 368 10.12 13.89 26.81
N LYS A 369 9.17 13.78 25.87
CA LYS A 369 8.42 12.54 25.60
C LYS A 369 8.77 11.94 24.23
N THR A 370 8.65 10.62 24.12
CA THR A 370 8.75 9.86 22.87
C THR A 370 7.45 9.11 22.58
N CYS A 371 7.25 8.70 21.33
CA CYS A 371 6.12 7.88 20.93
C CYS A 371 6.61 6.44 20.67
N PRO A 372 6.19 5.45 21.47
CA PRO A 372 6.45 4.04 21.21
C PRO A 372 5.52 3.55 20.09
N ALA A 373 5.75 4.03 18.87
CA ALA A 373 4.90 3.75 17.74
C ALA A 373 4.98 2.27 17.36
N THR A 374 3.82 1.63 17.18
CA THR A 374 3.71 0.26 16.69
C THR A 374 3.06 0.26 15.30
N ARG A 375 3.32 -0.80 14.53
CA ARG A 375 2.79 -0.95 13.17
C ARG A 375 1.36 -1.52 13.10
N THR A 376 0.68 -1.69 14.23
CA THR A 376 -0.62 -2.39 14.27
C THR A 376 -1.59 -1.81 15.29
N SER A 377 -1.22 -0.74 16.00
CA SER A 377 -2.07 -0.21 17.06
C SER A 377 -1.83 1.25 17.39
N ASN A 378 -2.76 1.80 18.17
CA ASN A 378 -2.70 3.13 18.77
C ASN A 378 -1.51 3.23 19.76
N SER A 379 -0.81 4.36 19.76
CA SER A 379 0.28 4.65 20.72
C SER A 379 0.11 6.01 21.41
N THR A 380 0.50 6.08 22.69
CA THR A 380 0.49 7.30 23.51
C THR A 380 1.91 7.74 23.85
N CYS A 381 2.11 9.05 24.05
CA CYS A 381 3.41 9.61 24.43
C CYS A 381 3.85 9.14 25.82
N GLU A 382 5.10 8.69 25.91
CA GLU A 382 5.76 8.25 27.15
C GLU A 382 7.01 9.09 27.41
N ASP A 383 7.51 9.11 28.64
CA ASP A 383 8.76 9.80 28.94
C ASP A 383 9.91 9.17 28.16
N ALA A 384 10.77 10.00 27.57
CA ALA A 384 11.90 9.51 26.81
C ALA A 384 12.82 8.67 27.72
N PRO A 385 13.23 7.46 27.30
CA PRO A 385 14.12 6.64 28.11
C PRO A 385 15.42 7.41 28.37
N THR A 386 15.91 7.35 29.60
CA THR A 386 17.21 7.94 29.93
C THR A 386 18.30 7.16 29.19
N ALA A 387 19.07 7.83 28.35
CA ALA A 387 20.14 7.20 27.60
C ALA A 387 21.20 6.66 28.57
N VAL A 388 21.34 5.34 28.61
CA VAL A 388 22.35 4.65 29.41
C VAL A 388 23.70 4.80 28.73
N ARG A 389 24.71 5.29 29.45
CA ARG A 389 26.09 5.44 28.95
C ARG A 389 27.00 4.35 29.53
N TYR A 390 27.87 3.80 28.68
CA TYR A 390 28.75 2.69 29.00
C TYR A 390 30.16 3.16 29.38
N ALA A 391 30.99 2.27 29.92
CA ALA A 391 32.36 2.60 30.27
C ALA A 391 33.12 3.20 29.07
N GLY A 392 33.82 4.31 29.28
CA GLY A 392 34.48 5.07 28.22
C GLY A 392 33.59 6.12 27.54
N ASP A 393 32.28 6.07 27.66
CA ASP A 393 31.40 7.09 27.10
C ASP A 393 31.56 8.42 27.87
N LYS A 394 31.31 9.54 27.20
CA LYS A 394 31.29 10.85 27.87
C LYS A 394 30.09 10.94 28.80
N CYS A 395 30.25 11.53 29.98
CA CYS A 395 29.17 11.79 30.95
C CYS A 395 29.26 13.19 31.53
N SER A 396 28.13 13.68 32.05
CA SER A 396 28.06 14.91 32.84
C SER A 396 27.98 14.59 34.33
N ASP A 397 27.19 13.57 34.68
CA ASP A 397 26.93 13.16 36.06
C ASP A 397 27.02 11.64 36.24
N ASN A 398 27.14 11.20 37.49
CA ASN A 398 27.21 9.77 37.83
C ASN A 398 26.02 8.97 37.30
N SER A 399 24.81 9.55 37.37
CA SER A 399 23.58 8.89 36.92
C SER A 399 23.50 8.67 35.41
N ASP A 400 24.35 9.32 34.62
CA ASP A 400 24.42 9.07 33.17
C ASP A 400 25.04 7.69 32.89
N CYS A 401 25.91 7.23 33.78
CA CYS A 401 26.71 6.03 33.60
C CYS A 401 25.99 4.81 34.19
N LEU A 402 26.00 3.69 33.46
CA LEU A 402 25.49 2.41 33.96
C LEU A 402 26.17 1.99 35.28
N SER A 403 27.45 2.32 35.45
CA SER A 403 28.22 2.07 36.66
C SER A 403 27.92 3.03 37.82
N ASN A 404 27.06 4.02 37.62
CA ASN A 404 26.84 5.17 38.50
C ASN A 404 28.13 5.94 38.85
N LYS A 405 29.13 5.90 37.96
CA LYS A 405 30.43 6.56 38.18
C LYS A 405 30.90 7.29 36.93
N CYS A 406 30.87 8.61 37.01
CA CYS A 406 31.43 9.55 36.05
C CYS A 406 32.71 10.16 36.65
N ASP A 407 33.86 9.86 36.06
CA ASP A 407 35.15 10.44 36.47
C ASP A 407 35.78 11.18 35.30
N ASN A 408 36.23 12.42 35.53
CA ASN A 408 36.77 13.28 34.48
C ASN A 408 35.88 13.37 33.22
N LYS A 409 34.55 13.43 33.40
CA LYS A 409 33.54 13.44 32.33
C LYS A 409 33.52 12.16 31.47
N VAL A 410 33.99 11.04 32.00
CA VAL A 410 33.97 9.73 31.34
C VAL A 410 33.40 8.66 32.28
N CYS A 411 32.52 7.81 31.77
CA CYS A 411 31.98 6.71 32.55
C CYS A 411 33.06 5.68 32.85
N VAL A 412 33.17 5.28 34.11
CA VAL A 412 34.20 4.34 34.57
C VAL A 412 33.61 2.95 34.72
N GLY A 413 34.23 1.97 34.06
CA GLY A 413 33.94 0.55 34.21
C GLY A 413 34.83 -0.14 35.24
N LYS A 414 34.76 -1.47 35.25
CA LYS A 414 35.58 -2.35 36.10
C LYS A 414 37.03 -2.44 35.60
N ALA A 415 37.98 -2.59 36.52
CA ALA A 415 39.41 -2.65 36.22
C ALA A 415 39.83 -4.07 35.80
N GLN A 416 41.07 -4.21 35.32
CA GLN A 416 41.61 -5.52 34.94
C GLN A 416 41.58 -6.49 36.13
N SER A 417 41.17 -7.72 35.86
CA SER A 417 40.94 -8.81 36.83
C SER A 417 39.72 -8.65 37.75
N ASP A 418 38.98 -7.54 37.70
CA ASP A 418 37.72 -7.42 38.43
C ASP A 418 36.67 -8.38 37.85
N THR A 419 35.76 -8.85 38.70
CA THR A 419 34.66 -9.73 38.27
C THR A 419 33.63 -8.97 37.44
N CYS A 420 33.35 -9.46 36.25
CA CYS A 420 32.37 -8.89 35.33
C CYS A 420 31.27 -9.91 35.01
N GLU A 421 30.09 -9.40 34.66
CA GLU A 421 28.93 -10.20 34.27
C GLU A 421 28.54 -9.92 32.82
N TYR A 422 28.66 -8.66 32.39
CA TYR A 422 28.26 -8.21 31.06
C TYR A 422 29.43 -7.64 30.27
N ILE A 423 29.35 -7.74 28.94
CA ILE A 423 30.35 -7.25 27.98
C ILE A 423 30.68 -5.76 28.13
N TYR A 424 29.73 -4.97 28.63
CA TYR A 424 29.87 -3.52 28.82
C TYR A 424 30.39 -3.10 30.21
N ASP A 425 30.68 -4.05 31.11
CA ASP A 425 31.11 -3.76 32.49
C ASP A 425 32.52 -3.17 32.56
N CYS A 426 33.41 -3.60 31.65
CA CYS A 426 34.85 -3.37 31.76
C CYS A 426 35.27 -2.03 31.15
N ASN A 427 36.35 -1.45 31.68
CA ASN A 427 36.96 -0.23 31.12
C ASN A 427 37.43 -0.42 29.67
N PRO A 428 37.52 0.67 28.88
CA PRO A 428 38.11 0.63 27.54
C PRO A 428 39.48 -0.09 27.49
N GLY A 429 39.70 -0.89 26.44
CA GLY A 429 40.88 -1.73 26.32
C GLY A 429 40.77 -3.09 27.04
N LEU A 430 39.68 -3.31 27.77
CA LEU A 430 39.33 -4.59 28.39
C LEU A 430 38.02 -5.15 27.80
N TYR A 431 37.82 -6.46 27.93
CA TYR A 431 36.57 -7.16 27.63
C TYR A 431 36.19 -8.07 28.81
N CYS A 432 34.92 -8.43 28.92
CA CYS A 432 34.48 -9.39 29.93
C CYS A 432 34.64 -10.81 29.40
N ASN A 433 35.67 -11.53 29.86
CA ASN A 433 35.89 -12.91 29.44
C ASN A 433 34.84 -13.83 30.09
N SER A 434 33.95 -14.41 29.27
CA SER A 434 32.87 -15.27 29.72
C SER A 434 33.36 -16.56 30.42
N GLY A 435 34.55 -17.05 30.08
CA GLY A 435 35.16 -18.23 30.69
C GLY A 435 35.75 -18.00 32.08
N SER A 436 36.28 -16.79 32.35
CA SER A 436 36.86 -16.44 33.66
C SER A 436 35.95 -15.54 34.51
N SER A 437 34.90 -14.98 33.92
CA SER A 437 34.02 -13.93 34.48
C SER A 437 34.81 -12.74 35.02
N ARG A 438 35.89 -12.35 34.33
CA ARG A 438 36.76 -11.24 34.70
C ARG A 438 37.09 -10.33 33.53
N CYS A 439 37.36 -9.08 33.85
CA CYS A 439 37.84 -8.10 32.87
C CYS A 439 39.28 -8.42 32.47
N GLU A 440 39.49 -8.73 31.20
CA GLU A 440 40.79 -9.08 30.61
C GLU A 440 41.13 -8.14 29.46
N THR A 441 42.41 -8.06 29.08
CA THR A 441 42.84 -7.20 27.96
C THR A 441 42.21 -7.67 26.66
N GLN A 442 41.67 -6.74 25.88
CA GLN A 442 41.13 -7.03 24.55
C GLN A 442 42.14 -7.78 23.68
N LEU A 443 41.62 -8.73 22.91
CA LEU A 443 42.41 -9.61 22.05
C LEU A 443 42.99 -8.85 20.85
N THR A 444 44.25 -9.14 20.54
CA THR A 444 44.97 -8.57 19.38
C THR A 444 44.65 -9.32 18.09
N ALA A 445 45.10 -8.82 16.95
CA ALA A 445 44.94 -9.49 15.67
C ALA A 445 45.42 -10.94 15.73
N ASP A 446 44.71 -11.83 15.02
CA ASP A 446 44.95 -13.28 14.92
C ASP A 446 44.77 -14.08 16.23
N ALA A 447 44.45 -13.42 17.35
CA ALA A 447 44.13 -14.12 18.59
C ALA A 447 42.77 -14.84 18.46
N THR A 448 42.65 -16.00 19.11
CA THR A 448 41.42 -16.78 19.14
C THR A 448 40.34 -16.07 19.94
N CYS A 449 39.18 -15.83 19.34
CA CYS A 449 38.05 -15.12 19.92
C CYS A 449 36.77 -15.97 19.85
N LEU A 450 35.79 -15.60 20.66
CA LEU A 450 34.43 -16.15 20.62
C LEU A 450 33.42 -15.12 20.13
N ASP A 451 33.68 -13.84 20.40
CA ASP A 451 32.79 -12.73 20.05
C ASP A 451 33.60 -11.49 19.60
N ASP A 452 32.99 -10.64 18.79
CA ASP A 452 33.52 -9.33 18.37
C ASP A 452 33.93 -8.47 19.56
N TYR A 453 33.23 -8.61 20.69
CA TYR A 453 33.50 -7.86 21.91
C TYR A 453 34.77 -8.29 22.64
N ASP A 454 35.34 -9.46 22.32
CA ASP A 454 36.62 -9.91 22.87
C ASP A 454 37.79 -9.17 22.22
N CYS A 455 37.64 -8.84 20.94
CA CYS A 455 38.67 -8.24 20.11
C CYS A 455 38.83 -6.74 20.37
N ALA A 456 40.05 -6.21 20.15
CA ALA A 456 40.31 -4.77 20.25
C ALA A 456 39.39 -3.96 19.33
N ASN A 457 39.11 -2.70 19.66
CA ASN A 457 38.08 -1.89 18.98
C ASN A 457 38.16 -1.87 17.43
N GLY A 458 39.36 -1.96 16.85
CA GLY A 458 39.59 -2.03 15.39
C GLY A 458 39.41 -3.41 14.75
N LEU A 459 39.06 -4.43 15.52
CA LEU A 459 39.00 -5.84 15.16
C LEU A 459 37.61 -6.44 15.49
N MET A 460 37.19 -7.42 14.70
CA MET A 460 36.02 -8.27 14.91
C MET A 460 36.42 -9.73 14.99
N CYS A 461 35.59 -10.57 15.58
CA CYS A 461 35.81 -12.00 15.58
C CYS A 461 35.30 -12.59 14.26
N ASN A 462 36.22 -13.02 13.39
CA ASN A 462 35.89 -13.66 12.13
C ASN A 462 36.49 -15.06 12.08
N LEU A 463 35.65 -16.08 11.96
CA LEU A 463 36.01 -17.49 11.95
C LEU A 463 36.86 -17.89 13.17
N GLY A 464 36.54 -17.31 14.33
CA GLY A 464 37.23 -17.55 15.60
C GLY A 464 38.57 -16.85 15.74
N ALA A 465 38.92 -15.90 14.86
CA ALA A 465 40.13 -15.10 14.96
C ALA A 465 39.85 -13.59 14.84
N CYS A 466 40.50 -12.80 15.68
CA CYS A 466 40.36 -11.34 15.65
C CYS A 466 40.95 -10.76 14.34
N THR A 467 40.07 -10.24 13.49
CA THR A 467 40.35 -9.76 12.13
C THR A 467 39.96 -8.28 12.00
N LEU A 468 40.70 -7.50 11.22
CA LEU A 468 40.38 -6.09 10.99
C LEU A 468 39.04 -5.92 10.24
N TYR A 469 38.21 -5.00 10.73
CA TYR A 469 36.98 -4.58 10.05
C TYR A 469 37.25 -4.09 8.62
N PHE A 470 36.44 -4.56 7.68
CA PHE A 470 36.41 -4.15 6.27
C PHE A 470 37.77 -4.25 5.57
N THR A 471 38.49 -5.36 5.80
CA THR A 471 39.82 -5.59 5.20
C THR A 471 39.90 -6.82 4.32
N LEU A 472 38.97 -7.77 4.45
CA LEU A 472 39.05 -8.99 3.68
C LEU A 472 38.73 -8.72 2.19
N GLU A 473 39.70 -8.96 1.32
CA GLU A 473 39.56 -8.93 -0.14
C GLU A 473 38.62 -10.04 -0.66
N ASN A 474 38.12 -9.85 -1.88
CA ASN A 474 37.26 -10.81 -2.57
C ASN A 474 37.92 -12.20 -2.64
N GLY A 475 37.16 -13.24 -2.35
CA GLY A 475 37.62 -14.63 -2.31
C GLY A 475 38.04 -15.12 -0.91
N MET A 476 38.20 -14.22 0.07
CA MET A 476 38.53 -14.63 1.45
C MET A 476 37.28 -15.05 2.23
N GLN A 477 37.46 -15.99 3.16
CA GLN A 477 36.37 -16.54 3.95
C GLN A 477 35.97 -15.59 5.09
N THR A 478 34.67 -15.53 5.34
CA THR A 478 34.07 -14.86 6.49
C THR A 478 33.05 -15.77 7.15
N ASP A 479 32.57 -15.38 8.33
CA ASP A 479 31.57 -16.13 9.07
C ASP A 479 30.32 -16.47 8.24
N ASN A 480 29.57 -17.46 8.73
CA ASN A 480 28.42 -18.03 8.02
C ASN A 480 27.40 -16.94 7.63
N VAL A 481 27.27 -16.71 6.33
CA VAL A 481 26.13 -16.00 5.75
C VAL A 481 25.10 -17.01 5.26
N ASN A 482 23.85 -16.88 5.72
CA ASN A 482 22.77 -17.80 5.38
C ASN A 482 22.50 -17.87 3.86
N ASN A 483 22.75 -16.80 3.11
CA ASN A 483 22.68 -16.76 1.64
C ASN A 483 23.67 -15.76 1.04
N TYR A 484 23.59 -14.50 1.46
CA TYR A 484 24.53 -13.41 1.16
C TYR A 484 24.12 -12.20 1.99
N GLY A 485 24.92 -11.15 1.98
CA GLY A 485 24.52 -9.85 2.51
C GLY A 485 25.68 -9.10 3.12
N PHE A 486 25.35 -8.23 4.07
CA PHE A 486 26.31 -7.42 4.79
C PHE A 486 27.32 -8.28 5.57
N SER A 487 28.61 -8.02 5.36
CA SER A 487 29.69 -8.57 6.17
C SER A 487 30.67 -7.46 6.57
N MET A 488 30.87 -7.32 7.88
CA MET A 488 31.79 -6.34 8.44
C MET A 488 33.27 -6.73 8.28
N ALA A 489 33.57 -7.98 7.89
CA ALA A 489 34.94 -8.42 7.63
C ALA A 489 35.39 -8.05 6.21
N CYS A 490 34.46 -8.12 5.24
CA CYS A 490 34.73 -7.91 3.83
C CYS A 490 34.95 -6.44 3.48
N LYS A 491 35.96 -6.16 2.66
CA LYS A 491 36.34 -4.80 2.25
C LYS A 491 35.22 -4.03 1.54
N THR A 492 34.39 -4.75 0.78
CA THR A 492 33.22 -4.21 0.07
C THR A 492 31.97 -4.15 0.95
N GLY A 493 32.04 -4.68 2.18
CA GLY A 493 30.87 -4.87 3.04
C GLY A 493 29.96 -6.03 2.62
N PHE A 494 30.35 -6.84 1.62
CA PHE A 494 29.49 -7.88 1.07
C PHE A 494 30.15 -9.26 1.08
N ALA A 495 29.38 -10.26 1.50
CA ALA A 495 29.73 -11.67 1.38
C ALA A 495 28.62 -12.46 0.71
N ALA A 496 29.01 -13.41 -0.15
CA ALA A 496 28.14 -14.42 -0.72
C ALA A 496 28.32 -15.78 -0.02
N VAL A 497 27.34 -16.66 -0.10
CA VAL A 497 27.49 -18.04 0.41
C VAL A 497 28.40 -18.86 -0.50
N ASN A 498 29.43 -19.46 0.09
CA ASN A 498 30.22 -20.50 -0.54
C ASN A 498 29.64 -21.88 -0.18
N ARG A 499 28.91 -22.49 -1.12
CA ARG A 499 28.31 -23.82 -0.94
C ARG A 499 29.28 -24.98 -1.16
N GLN A 500 30.56 -24.70 -1.45
CA GLN A 500 31.58 -25.73 -1.64
C GLN A 500 32.19 -26.20 -0.31
N THR A 501 31.94 -25.47 0.79
CA THR A 501 32.35 -25.85 2.14
C THR A 501 31.20 -26.55 2.88
N ASN A 502 31.53 -27.43 3.82
CA ASN A 502 30.55 -28.08 4.71
C ASN A 502 30.98 -27.90 6.17
N PRO A 503 30.28 -27.04 6.96
CA PRO A 503 29.10 -26.25 6.57
C PRO A 503 29.43 -25.14 5.55
N PRO A 504 28.44 -24.63 4.78
CA PRO A 504 28.64 -23.49 3.89
C PRO A 504 29.16 -22.28 4.66
N THR A 505 30.20 -21.63 4.15
CA THR A 505 30.83 -20.45 4.77
C THR A 505 30.56 -19.20 3.94
N GLY A 506 30.76 -18.00 4.50
CA GLY A 506 30.79 -16.78 3.72
C GLY A 506 32.06 -16.64 2.91
N ILE A 507 31.96 -16.01 1.74
CA ILE A 507 33.11 -15.58 0.94
C ILE A 507 32.92 -14.11 0.54
N CYS A 508 33.91 -13.28 0.78
CA CYS A 508 33.88 -11.89 0.37
C CYS A 508 33.80 -11.78 -1.16
N ALA A 509 32.97 -10.87 -1.66
CA ALA A 509 32.71 -10.73 -3.09
C ALA A 509 32.49 -9.27 -3.48
N GLU A 510 32.42 -9.01 -4.79
CA GLU A 510 31.98 -7.71 -5.30
C GLU A 510 30.56 -7.41 -4.81
N ALA A 511 30.38 -6.21 -4.26
CA ALA A 511 29.10 -5.83 -3.69
C ALA A 511 28.10 -5.46 -4.80
N PRO A 512 26.88 -6.02 -4.78
CA PRO A 512 25.86 -5.74 -5.78
C PRO A 512 25.36 -4.29 -5.70
N LEU A 513 24.89 -3.76 -6.82
CA LEU A 513 24.34 -2.40 -6.93
C LEU A 513 22.84 -2.43 -7.18
N SER A 514 22.12 -1.47 -6.60
CA SER A 514 20.70 -1.25 -6.91
C SER A 514 20.50 -0.76 -8.36
N PRO A 515 19.41 -1.14 -9.04
CA PRO A 515 19.02 -0.56 -10.31
C PRO A 515 18.51 0.89 -10.15
N THR A 516 18.36 1.62 -11.25
CA THR A 516 17.91 3.03 -11.25
C THR A 516 16.49 3.20 -10.70
N VAL A 517 15.61 2.22 -10.93
CA VAL A 517 14.23 2.24 -10.42
C VAL A 517 14.23 1.75 -8.97
N LYS A 518 13.70 2.58 -8.06
CA LYS A 518 13.73 2.31 -6.61
C LYS A 518 12.37 1.99 -5.99
N THR A 519 11.26 2.22 -6.70
CA THR A 519 9.92 1.81 -6.29
C THR A 519 9.64 0.39 -6.77
N CYS A 520 8.88 -0.39 -6.00
CA CYS A 520 8.54 -1.77 -6.32
C CYS A 520 7.12 -2.10 -5.88
N MET A 521 6.58 -3.22 -6.37
CA MET A 521 5.30 -3.75 -5.91
C MET A 521 5.47 -4.51 -4.59
N VAL A 522 4.52 -4.39 -3.67
CA VAL A 522 4.51 -5.16 -2.43
C VAL A 522 4.60 -6.65 -2.77
N ASP A 523 5.36 -7.39 -1.96
CA ASP A 523 5.66 -8.82 -2.15
C ASP A 523 6.49 -9.17 -3.40
N SER A 524 6.89 -8.19 -4.21
CA SER A 524 7.87 -8.41 -5.30
C SER A 524 9.31 -8.47 -4.79
N MET A 525 10.21 -9.05 -5.60
CA MET A 525 11.64 -9.12 -5.33
C MET A 525 12.39 -8.06 -6.14
N CYS A 526 13.13 -7.21 -5.46
CA CYS A 526 14.02 -6.22 -6.06
C CYS A 526 15.35 -6.86 -6.44
N GLN A 527 15.66 -6.89 -7.73
CA GLN A 527 16.92 -7.44 -8.24
C GLN A 527 18.02 -6.39 -8.27
N ASP A 528 19.26 -6.82 -8.07
CA ASP A 528 20.44 -6.00 -8.31
C ASP A 528 20.67 -5.77 -9.83
N THR A 529 21.63 -4.92 -10.20
CA THR A 529 21.94 -4.62 -11.61
C THR A 529 22.40 -5.82 -12.42
N THR A 530 22.86 -6.90 -11.77
CA THR A 530 23.26 -8.14 -12.44
C THR A 530 22.14 -9.18 -12.54
N GLY A 531 21.04 -9.00 -11.79
CA GLY A 531 19.97 -10.00 -11.65
C GLY A 531 20.36 -11.22 -10.82
N THR A 532 21.51 -11.20 -10.14
CA THR A 532 22.03 -12.33 -9.36
C THR A 532 21.46 -12.37 -7.95
N TYR A 533 21.29 -11.19 -7.34
CA TYR A 533 20.87 -11.04 -5.96
C TYR A 533 19.53 -10.32 -5.89
N SER A 534 18.73 -10.61 -4.87
CA SER A 534 17.41 -9.99 -4.72
C SER A 534 16.99 -9.71 -3.28
N LYS A 535 16.43 -8.54 -3.02
CA LYS A 535 15.88 -8.19 -1.69
C LYS A 535 14.37 -8.06 -1.78
N PRO A 536 13.61 -8.47 -0.75
CA PRO A 536 12.16 -8.28 -0.76
C PRO A 536 11.82 -6.79 -0.79
N CYS A 537 10.84 -6.43 -1.60
CA CYS A 537 10.25 -5.09 -1.60
C CYS A 537 9.68 -4.76 -0.22
N THR A 538 9.91 -3.55 0.29
CA THR A 538 9.50 -3.17 1.65
C THR A 538 8.63 -1.92 1.63
N CYS A 539 7.54 -1.95 2.40
CA CYS A 539 6.66 -0.79 2.58
C CYS A 539 7.38 0.35 3.33
N GLY A 540 7.28 1.56 2.79
CA GLY A 540 7.78 2.77 3.45
C GLY A 540 6.77 3.39 4.42
N TYR A 541 7.23 4.33 5.24
CA TYR A 541 6.36 5.13 6.11
C TYR A 541 5.93 6.43 5.42
N ASN A 542 5.18 6.31 4.32
CA ASN A 542 4.79 7.46 3.50
C ASN A 542 3.27 7.58 3.40
N ALA A 543 2.81 8.78 3.06
CA ALA A 543 1.38 9.09 2.93
C ALA A 543 0.71 8.34 1.78
N ASN A 544 1.49 7.85 0.82
CA ASN A 544 1.02 7.28 -0.44
C ASN A 544 1.02 5.74 -0.42
N GLY A 545 1.44 5.11 0.68
CA GLY A 545 1.56 3.64 0.79
C GLY A 545 2.47 3.06 -0.30
N LEU A 546 3.56 3.75 -0.60
CA LEU A 546 4.59 3.29 -1.52
C LEU A 546 5.51 2.28 -0.85
N SER A 547 5.96 1.32 -1.66
CA SER A 547 7.03 0.40 -1.33
C SER A 547 8.26 0.65 -2.19
N PHE A 548 9.42 0.42 -1.58
CA PHE A 548 10.72 0.70 -2.17
C PHE A 548 11.66 -0.50 -2.06
N CYS A 549 12.55 -0.60 -3.03
CA CYS A 549 13.63 -1.56 -3.01
C CYS A 549 14.64 -1.19 -1.92
N PRO A 550 15.04 -2.13 -1.05
CA PRO A 550 16.13 -1.90 -0.12
C PRO A 550 17.45 -1.63 -0.84
N SER A 551 18.34 -0.89 -0.20
CA SER A 551 19.68 -0.62 -0.72
C SER A 551 20.52 -1.91 -0.76
N PHE A 552 21.28 -2.10 -1.83
CA PHE A 552 22.28 -3.16 -1.93
C PHE A 552 23.63 -2.70 -1.38
N GLU A 553 24.48 -3.66 -1.03
CA GLU A 553 25.72 -3.40 -0.31
C GLU A 553 26.70 -2.53 -1.10
N GLY A 554 26.67 -2.58 -2.44
CA GLY A 554 27.52 -1.77 -3.30
C GLY A 554 27.05 -0.32 -3.43
N ASP A 555 25.86 0.00 -2.96
CA ASP A 555 25.32 1.36 -3.06
C ASP A 555 26.12 2.36 -2.23
N GLN A 556 26.05 3.62 -2.65
CA GLN A 556 26.83 4.71 -2.07
C GLN A 556 26.68 4.84 -0.55
N TYR A 557 25.49 4.57 0.00
CA TYR A 557 25.24 4.68 1.44
C TYR A 557 26.16 3.76 2.21
N LEU A 558 26.11 2.44 1.96
CA LEU A 558 26.95 1.51 2.70
C LEU A 558 28.44 1.76 2.44
N GLN A 559 28.84 2.02 1.19
CA GLN A 559 30.24 2.29 0.87
C GLN A 559 30.78 3.53 1.62
N THR A 560 29.96 4.57 1.79
CA THR A 560 30.31 5.76 2.58
C THR A 560 30.38 5.43 4.07
N ALA A 561 29.44 4.63 4.59
CA ALA A 561 29.45 4.17 5.98
C ALA A 561 30.71 3.36 6.30
N ILE A 562 31.15 2.48 5.40
CA ILE A 562 32.37 1.67 5.54
C ILE A 562 33.61 2.55 5.67
N VAL A 563 33.75 3.56 4.81
CA VAL A 563 34.89 4.49 4.87
C VAL A 563 34.93 5.22 6.22
N ALA A 564 33.78 5.75 6.66
CA ALA A 564 33.67 6.43 7.94
C ALA A 564 33.95 5.48 9.12
N ALA A 565 33.38 4.27 9.12
CA ALA A 565 33.61 3.24 10.12
C ALA A 565 35.09 2.87 10.25
N ARG A 566 35.80 2.69 9.13
CA ARG A 566 37.24 2.40 9.14
C ARG A 566 38.03 3.53 9.80
N THR A 567 37.72 4.78 9.50
CA THR A 567 38.36 5.93 10.17
C THR A 567 38.11 5.89 11.67
N LEU A 568 36.87 5.64 12.10
CA LEU A 568 36.47 5.59 13.49
C LEU A 568 37.16 4.46 14.27
N LEU A 569 37.14 3.24 13.71
CA LEU A 569 37.64 2.01 14.33
C LEU A 569 39.17 1.98 14.39
N LEU A 570 39.87 2.61 13.43
CA LEU A 570 41.34 2.69 13.40
C LEU A 570 41.92 3.87 14.20
N SER A 571 41.08 4.75 14.75
CA SER A 571 41.53 5.96 15.46
C SER A 571 41.98 5.75 16.92
N ASN A 572 42.13 4.49 17.36
CA ASN A 572 42.54 4.11 18.73
C ASN A 572 41.74 4.83 19.84
N VAL A 573 40.42 4.95 19.64
CA VAL A 573 39.51 5.58 20.60
C VAL A 573 39.28 4.69 21.82
N GLN A 574 39.25 5.33 23.00
CA GLN A 574 39.04 4.66 24.28
C GLN A 574 37.53 4.49 24.56
N CYS A 575 36.89 3.64 23.76
CA CYS A 575 35.52 3.18 23.95
C CYS A 575 35.50 1.78 24.58
N ASN A 576 34.46 1.44 25.32
CA ASN A 576 34.14 0.04 25.58
C ASN A 576 33.79 -0.65 24.24
N THR A 577 34.05 -1.96 24.13
CA THR A 577 33.81 -2.73 22.91
C THR A 577 32.35 -2.72 22.46
N TYR A 578 31.40 -2.62 23.39
CA TYR A 578 29.97 -2.53 23.11
C TYR A 578 29.57 -1.16 22.55
N SER A 579 30.17 -0.08 23.05
CA SER A 579 29.87 1.30 22.67
C SER A 579 30.80 1.88 21.59
N ARG A 580 31.62 1.04 20.94
CA ARG A 580 32.69 1.46 20.01
C ARG A 580 32.20 2.20 18.75
N LEU A 581 30.93 2.05 18.40
CA LEU A 581 30.26 2.79 17.31
C LEU A 581 29.02 3.54 17.85
N SER A 582 29.13 4.14 19.03
CA SER A 582 28.08 4.96 19.65
C SER A 582 28.43 6.45 19.67
N GLU A 583 27.42 7.31 19.63
CA GLU A 583 27.59 8.77 19.69
C GLU A 583 28.36 9.18 20.96
N TYR A 584 27.96 8.63 22.10
CA TYR A 584 28.49 9.02 23.41
C TYR A 584 29.98 8.72 23.57
N CYS A 585 30.51 7.69 22.88
CA CYS A 585 31.95 7.50 22.86
C CYS A 585 32.67 8.59 22.05
N TYR A 586 32.10 9.05 20.94
CA TYR A 586 32.73 10.02 20.05
C TYR A 586 32.53 11.49 20.47
N GLU A 587 31.59 11.79 21.36
CA GLU A 587 31.38 13.16 21.85
C GLU A 587 32.61 13.78 22.54
N LYS A 588 33.54 12.97 23.07
CA LYS A 588 34.82 13.45 23.64
C LYS A 588 35.94 13.59 22.60
N TYR A 589 35.67 13.24 21.35
CA TYR A 589 36.61 13.33 20.22
C TYR A 589 36.03 14.22 19.10
N PRO A 590 36.06 15.56 19.24
CA PRO A 590 35.42 16.47 18.28
C PRO A 590 35.85 16.27 16.82
N LYS A 591 37.12 15.89 16.58
CA LYS A 591 37.66 15.61 15.25
C LYS A 591 37.09 14.34 14.60
N LEU A 592 36.55 13.41 15.39
CA LEU A 592 35.99 12.14 14.93
C LEU A 592 34.46 12.14 14.96
N LEU A 593 33.83 13.05 15.71
CA LEU A 593 32.37 13.12 15.83
C LEU A 593 31.68 13.31 14.47
N GLY A 594 32.25 14.11 13.57
CA GLY A 594 31.74 14.24 12.20
C GLY A 594 31.82 12.93 11.40
N ASN A 595 32.86 12.12 11.60
CA ASN A 595 32.95 10.78 11.00
C ASN A 595 31.90 9.84 11.59
N TYR A 596 31.62 9.94 12.89
CA TYR A 596 30.55 9.17 13.54
C TYR A 596 29.18 9.49 12.93
N TYR A 597 28.82 10.76 12.79
CA TYR A 597 27.55 11.13 12.17
C TYR A 597 27.47 10.74 10.69
N ASN A 598 28.58 10.84 9.95
CA ASN A 598 28.63 10.31 8.58
C ASN A 598 28.42 8.79 8.54
N TYR A 599 29.03 8.04 9.45
CA TYR A 599 28.79 6.60 9.59
C TYR A 599 27.32 6.31 9.90
N ALA A 600 26.78 6.92 10.96
CA ALA A 600 25.43 6.66 11.44
C ALA A 600 24.36 6.97 10.37
N ILE A 601 24.38 8.15 9.74
CA ILE A 601 23.41 8.53 8.70
C ILE A 601 23.44 7.57 7.52
N ASN A 602 24.63 7.22 7.05
CA ASN A 602 24.77 6.35 5.87
C ASN A 602 24.43 4.89 6.19
N MET A 603 24.73 4.43 7.41
CA MET A 603 24.34 3.10 7.85
C MET A 603 22.82 2.99 7.99
N GLU A 604 22.17 3.99 8.60
CA GLU A 604 20.71 4.08 8.68
C GLU A 604 20.06 4.14 7.29
N MET A 605 20.61 4.94 6.36
CA MET A 605 20.13 4.95 4.97
C MET A 605 20.25 3.58 4.30
N TYR A 606 21.32 2.83 4.54
CA TYR A 606 21.48 1.50 3.98
C TYR A 606 20.47 0.49 4.57
N LEU A 607 20.33 0.47 5.90
CA LEU A 607 19.46 -0.47 6.61
C LEU A 607 17.96 -0.16 6.40
N ASN A 608 17.61 1.12 6.42
CA ASN A 608 16.24 1.60 6.51
C ASN A 608 15.81 2.40 5.28
N TYR A 609 16.51 2.26 4.13
CA TYR A 609 16.23 3.02 2.90
C TYR A 609 14.72 3.15 2.61
N PRO A 610 13.93 2.06 2.55
CA PRO A 610 12.51 2.13 2.20
C PRO A 610 11.68 2.90 3.22
N LEU A 611 12.04 2.82 4.51
CA LEU A 611 11.32 3.44 5.62
C LEU A 611 11.55 4.96 5.66
N LEU A 612 12.64 5.44 5.07
CA LEU A 612 13.06 6.84 5.05
C LEU A 612 12.58 7.62 3.80
N GLN A 613 11.97 6.93 2.83
CA GLN A 613 11.53 7.59 1.61
C GLN A 613 10.18 8.29 1.80
N GLN A 614 10.13 9.56 1.39
CA GLN A 614 8.90 10.36 1.32
C GLN A 614 8.11 10.39 2.63
N ASN A 615 8.81 10.48 3.77
CA ASN A 615 8.16 10.58 5.07
C ASN A 615 7.54 11.98 5.25
N PRO A 616 6.30 12.06 5.75
CA PRO A 616 5.78 13.31 6.31
C PRO A 616 6.58 13.73 7.56
N ASP A 617 6.74 15.04 7.80
CA ASP A 617 7.51 15.61 8.94
C ASP A 617 7.20 14.99 10.32
N CYS A 618 5.94 14.64 10.57
CA CYS A 618 5.54 14.01 11.84
C CYS A 618 6.07 12.57 11.96
N ILE A 619 6.15 11.85 10.84
CA ILE A 619 6.63 10.46 10.75
C ILE A 619 8.14 10.43 10.93
N GLU A 620 8.86 11.39 10.34
CA GLU A 620 10.31 11.57 10.55
C GLU A 620 10.66 11.59 12.05
N LYS A 621 9.85 12.30 12.85
CA LYS A 621 10.07 12.50 14.29
C LYS A 621 9.58 11.36 15.18
N ILE A 622 8.84 10.39 14.63
CA ILE A 622 8.23 9.31 15.41
C ILE A 622 8.86 7.97 15.02
N TYR A 623 8.80 7.61 13.75
CA TYR A 623 9.25 6.31 13.28
C TYR A 623 10.73 6.27 12.92
N ASN A 624 11.30 7.41 12.54
CA ASN A 624 12.69 7.53 12.08
C ASN A 624 13.49 8.58 12.88
N ALA A 625 13.10 8.79 14.15
CA ALA A 625 13.59 9.90 14.98
C ALA A 625 15.12 9.93 15.11
N ASP A 626 15.75 8.76 15.27
CA ASP A 626 17.20 8.63 15.42
C ASP A 626 17.95 9.10 14.17
N TYR A 627 17.50 8.70 12.99
CA TYR A 627 18.07 9.14 11.72
C TYR A 627 18.04 10.68 11.60
N TYR A 628 16.86 11.27 11.80
CA TYR A 628 16.68 12.72 11.66
C TYR A 628 17.38 13.52 12.77
N TYR A 629 17.50 12.95 13.98
CA TYR A 629 18.31 13.52 15.05
C TYR A 629 19.77 13.64 14.62
N VAL A 630 20.35 12.57 14.06
CA VAL A 630 21.75 12.60 13.59
C VAL A 630 21.93 13.54 12.40
N VAL A 631 20.99 13.56 11.46
CA VAL A 631 20.98 14.53 10.34
C VAL A 631 21.03 15.97 10.86
N GLN A 632 20.24 16.30 11.88
CA GLN A 632 20.24 17.63 12.47
C GLN A 632 21.57 17.95 13.16
N LYS A 633 22.14 17.01 13.93
CA LYS A 633 23.46 17.20 14.55
C LYS A 633 24.56 17.50 13.54
N LEU A 634 24.57 16.79 12.42
CA LEU A 634 25.54 17.03 11.36
C LEU A 634 25.36 18.41 10.71
N LYS A 635 24.11 18.85 10.51
CA LYS A 635 23.80 20.21 10.04
C LYS A 635 24.33 21.29 11.00
N ASP A 636 24.05 21.15 12.29
CA ASP A 636 24.49 22.10 13.32
C ASP A 636 26.03 22.21 13.40
N MET A 637 26.74 21.09 13.19
CA MET A 637 28.21 21.09 13.12
C MET A 637 28.74 21.83 11.88
N ASN A 638 28.08 21.69 10.74
CA ASN A 638 28.46 22.42 9.53
C ASN A 638 28.24 23.92 9.67
N ASP A 639 27.10 24.33 10.23
CA ASP A 639 26.74 25.74 10.39
C ASP A 639 27.62 26.45 11.43
N SER A 640 28.11 25.71 12.42
CA SER A 640 29.11 26.20 13.38
C SER A 640 30.55 26.26 12.85
N GLY A 641 30.79 25.86 11.60
CA GLY A 641 32.11 25.89 10.96
C GLY A 641 33.12 24.89 11.57
N SER A 642 32.63 23.85 12.24
CA SER A 642 33.46 22.94 13.04
C SER A 642 34.02 21.72 12.26
N ILE A 643 33.82 21.66 10.94
CA ILE A 643 34.32 20.59 10.06
C ILE A 643 35.14 21.18 8.88
N GLU A 644 36.33 20.62 8.62
CA GLU A 644 37.10 20.92 7.39
C GLU A 644 36.32 20.41 6.15
N LYS A 645 36.09 21.31 5.17
CA LYS A 645 35.16 21.19 4.02
C LYS A 645 35.38 20.03 3.02
N SER A 646 36.15 19.00 3.34
CA SER A 646 36.70 18.06 2.33
C SER A 646 35.85 16.81 2.02
N ILE A 647 34.64 16.64 2.58
CA ILE A 647 33.88 15.35 2.49
C ILE A 647 32.48 15.51 1.83
N PHE A 648 32.10 16.72 1.37
CA PHE A 648 30.68 17.10 1.30
C PHE A 648 29.97 17.11 -0.08
N PHE A 649 30.19 16.12 -0.96
CA PHE A 649 29.53 16.13 -2.30
C PHE A 649 28.33 15.18 -2.52
N GLY A 650 27.86 14.43 -1.53
CA GLY A 650 26.73 13.48 -1.72
C GLY A 650 25.35 13.93 -1.21
N LEU A 651 25.28 14.75 -0.16
CA LEU A 651 24.05 14.90 0.64
C LEU A 651 23.09 16.03 0.20
N LEU A 652 23.54 17.02 -0.57
CA LEU A 652 22.70 18.19 -0.88
C LEU A 652 21.64 17.95 -1.97
N ALA A 653 21.70 16.83 -2.71
CA ALA A 653 20.79 16.60 -3.85
C ALA A 653 19.36 16.19 -3.44
N LEU A 654 19.13 15.75 -2.20
CA LEU A 654 17.81 15.28 -1.74
C LEU A 654 17.02 16.33 -0.94
N LEU A 655 17.66 17.35 -0.38
CA LEU A 655 16.99 18.43 0.36
C LEU A 655 16.51 19.59 -0.53
N VAL A 656 16.78 19.55 -1.85
CA VAL A 656 16.40 20.61 -2.80
C VAL A 656 15.28 20.15 -3.76
N LEU A 657 14.74 18.93 -3.58
CA LEU A 657 13.66 18.39 -4.42
C LEU A 657 12.43 17.88 -3.64
N SER A 658 12.28 18.27 -2.37
CA SER A 658 11.02 18.17 -1.63
C SER A 658 10.16 19.41 -1.83
#